data_AF-A0A562RML2-F1
#
_entry.id   AF-A0A562RML2-F1
#
_cell.length_a   1.000
_cell.length_b   1.000
_cell.length_c   1.000
_cell.angle_alpha   90.00
_cell.angle_beta   90.00
_cell.angle_gamma   90.00
#
_symmetry.space_group_name_H-M   'P 1'
#
loop_
_entity.id
_entity.type
_entity.pdbx_description
1 polymer ?
#
loop_
_entity_poly.entity_id
_entity_poly.type
_entity_poly.pdbx_seq_one_letter_code
_entity_poly.pdbx_strand_id
1 'polypeptide(L)'
;MQEISSPASGSATDRKENLQRDLAYPILGKLAIENGLLTKEQLQQAIAEMHSHRETPSETPPPTLEEILLNRGYIQPLSMEKLLASTLRSLDRQFCSMAEKKGIVDNKTCEMALTTQAEAYRQGQLLSAADILIEKNQITPAQKDALLEQMRSASAPPSEENARASLADKWKEQDQKRQITKNASKIPPEEMAIARMALQYNFIHTEQLQSAIGQWTADQGSHKPRKLSQILMDLGFVSRKQISLLHATQLFHETRQMDQLFGRLCLIHNFCSKEEVLRGLDTQLAKFKRNRTIKLLGNILVEENILTHDQMFSLLREQKRIPDAQTPTPVPEERPSLPDNHGVTVEISEDGLLARLIPSPQISPQLSLDGLKRLLADAGVYFGLVPDSRLQTWLQETRLQQVPLEAAKGIPPEDPRDGHIRYGFDPAYLKAGKIDADGNIDYFDRGEVPFVKSRTLLGERIPPVEGKSGIKVTGEEALPREPVDVELRAGNGAELSLDGQMVHALIDGQPHATLGGKISVFPEMTIEGNVDLKTGHISFDGAIRIRGCVQPGFRVRAASADTAEVNDADIHVDGDLVVRGGIIGSRIRAGGNVHAKFVVDSEIMAFGNIVVEKEIIHSKIRTSGTLALPKGKLIACEAAARNGLEIYEVGTDMASPSTLFIGVDFYMQNEMTRLQNKSRELKQVLAKTQKQIESSEKQQTEIHQKIAENAQKQDKSQLLIQKLSALPPPPEKEQEILSHLANLKKTIEKTESTVTRLFAEQDKILDGILKNQKEAEHTISLIEETRSEYEALQDWSRSNPPKPILKVKGFVASGTCIAGSKARITLKESMRNMIFSEVQSTDYEGEPSWTIRMVNA
;
A
#
# COMPACT_ATOMS: atom_id res chain seq x y z
N MET A 1 -31.00 -51.41 57.63
CA MET A 1 -31.65 -51.11 56.36
C MET A 1 -32.39 -49.78 56.52
N GLN A 2 -31.90 -48.71 55.90
CA GLN A 2 -32.69 -47.97 54.91
C GLN A 2 -31.78 -46.96 54.22
N GLU A 3 -31.92 -46.96 52.91
CA GLU A 3 -30.97 -46.48 51.93
C GLU A 3 -31.04 -44.97 51.72
N ILE A 4 -29.84 -44.47 51.47
CA ILE A 4 -29.45 -43.29 50.71
C ILE A 4 -30.44 -43.04 49.55
N SER A 5 -31.09 -41.88 49.56
CA SER A 5 -31.72 -41.29 48.38
C SER A 5 -31.10 -39.92 48.11
N SER A 6 -30.28 -39.90 47.07
CA SER A 6 -29.60 -38.74 46.48
C SER A 6 -30.61 -37.84 45.76
N PRO A 7 -30.58 -36.51 45.95
CA PRO A 7 -31.14 -35.60 44.95
C PRO A 7 -30.10 -35.40 43.83
N ALA A 8 -30.60 -35.49 42.59
CA ALA A 8 -29.86 -35.57 41.34
C ALA A 8 -28.68 -34.58 41.21
N SER A 9 -27.54 -35.15 40.84
CA SER A 9 -26.30 -34.49 40.45
C SER A 9 -26.48 -33.72 39.13
N GLY A 10 -26.76 -32.42 39.22
CA GLY A 10 -26.29 -31.48 38.20
C GLY A 10 -24.79 -31.32 38.40
N SER A 11 -23.98 -31.73 37.44
CA SER A 11 -22.53 -31.79 37.57
C SER A 11 -21.98 -30.40 37.94
N ALA A 12 -21.01 -30.31 38.86
CA ALA A 12 -20.36 -29.03 39.19
C ALA A 12 -19.68 -28.38 37.96
N THR A 13 -19.53 -29.12 36.86
CA THR A 13 -19.07 -28.68 35.54
C THR A 13 -20.14 -27.87 34.77
N ASP A 14 -21.44 -28.19 34.87
CA ASP A 14 -22.51 -27.46 34.15
C ASP A 14 -22.78 -26.05 34.73
N ARG A 15 -22.52 -25.84 36.03
CA ARG A 15 -22.55 -24.50 36.63
C ARG A 15 -21.34 -23.64 36.24
N LYS A 16 -20.24 -24.25 35.80
CA LYS A 16 -18.95 -23.58 35.54
C LYS A 16 -18.81 -23.07 34.10
N GLU A 17 -19.31 -23.81 33.11
CA GLU A 17 -19.36 -23.31 31.71
C GLU A 17 -20.36 -22.16 31.52
N ASN A 18 -21.40 -22.10 32.36
CA ASN A 18 -22.42 -21.03 32.31
C ASN A 18 -21.88 -19.64 32.71
N LEU A 19 -20.86 -19.56 33.57
CA LEU A 19 -20.39 -18.28 34.11
C LEU A 19 -19.66 -17.43 33.05
N GLN A 20 -18.79 -18.07 32.25
CA GLN A 20 -18.04 -17.41 31.18
C GLN A 20 -18.96 -16.98 30.03
N ARG A 21 -20.03 -17.75 29.77
CA ARG A 21 -21.07 -17.45 28.77
C ARG A 21 -21.97 -16.28 29.19
N ASP A 22 -22.43 -16.26 30.44
CA ASP A 22 -23.27 -15.16 30.96
C ASP A 22 -22.52 -13.80 30.95
N LEU A 23 -21.19 -13.81 31.14
CA LEU A 23 -20.33 -12.61 30.97
C LEU A 23 -20.12 -12.22 29.49
N ALA A 24 -20.22 -13.17 28.56
CA ALA A 24 -20.01 -12.94 27.13
C ALA A 24 -21.24 -12.33 26.42
N TYR A 25 -22.46 -12.63 26.87
CA TYR A 25 -23.69 -12.16 26.21
C TYR A 25 -23.87 -10.63 26.12
N PRO A 26 -23.55 -9.83 27.17
CA PRO A 26 -23.59 -8.37 27.06
C PRO A 26 -22.59 -7.82 26.05
N ILE A 27 -21.43 -8.46 25.93
CA ILE A 27 -20.37 -8.08 24.98
C ILE A 27 -20.78 -8.48 23.55
N LEU A 28 -21.39 -9.66 23.38
CA LEU A 28 -21.95 -10.16 22.12
C LEU A 28 -23.01 -9.21 21.58
N GLY A 29 -23.98 -8.84 22.41
CA GLY A 29 -25.03 -7.91 22.03
C GLY A 29 -24.49 -6.53 21.63
N LYS A 30 -23.52 -6.01 22.39
CA LYS A 30 -22.90 -4.71 22.09
C LYS A 30 -22.13 -4.72 20.77
N LEU A 31 -21.27 -5.73 20.55
CA LEU A 31 -20.47 -5.84 19.33
C LEU A 31 -21.34 -6.12 18.10
N ALA A 32 -22.44 -6.86 18.24
CA ALA A 32 -23.37 -7.10 17.15
C ALA A 32 -24.08 -5.82 16.68
N ILE A 33 -24.43 -4.92 17.62
CA ILE A 33 -25.02 -3.62 17.30
C ILE A 33 -23.97 -2.67 16.68
N GLU A 34 -22.76 -2.61 17.24
CA GLU A 34 -21.69 -1.72 16.74
C GLU A 34 -21.24 -2.08 15.31
N ASN A 35 -21.29 -3.37 14.96
CA ASN A 35 -20.99 -3.83 13.60
C ASN A 35 -22.21 -3.85 12.66
N GLY A 36 -23.37 -3.34 13.11
CA GLY A 36 -24.58 -3.24 12.29
C GLY A 36 -25.22 -4.59 11.93
N LEU A 37 -24.87 -5.66 12.64
CA LEU A 37 -25.40 -7.01 12.41
C LEU A 37 -26.73 -7.26 13.13
N LEU A 38 -27.04 -6.46 14.15
CA LEU A 38 -28.29 -6.55 14.90
C LEU A 38 -28.83 -5.17 15.26
N THR A 39 -30.15 -4.99 15.27
CA THR A 39 -30.77 -3.79 15.85
C THR A 39 -30.96 -3.95 17.36
N LYS A 40 -31.07 -2.83 18.07
CA LYS A 40 -31.31 -2.82 19.53
C LYS A 40 -32.62 -3.53 19.91
N GLU A 41 -33.62 -3.45 19.04
CA GLU A 41 -34.94 -4.09 19.20
C GLU A 41 -34.86 -5.61 19.01
N GLN A 42 -34.14 -6.08 17.99
CA GLN A 42 -33.90 -7.50 17.75
C GLN A 42 -33.15 -8.16 18.91
N LEU A 43 -32.19 -7.44 19.51
CA LEU A 43 -31.44 -7.93 20.67
C LEU A 43 -32.35 -8.06 21.91
N GLN A 44 -33.22 -7.06 22.13
CA GLN A 44 -34.17 -7.08 23.25
C GLN A 44 -35.18 -8.22 23.12
N GLN A 45 -35.66 -8.52 21.90
CA GLN A 45 -36.54 -9.65 21.64
C GLN A 45 -35.85 -11.00 21.88
N ALA A 46 -34.62 -11.17 21.40
CA ALA A 46 -33.86 -12.40 21.61
C ALA A 46 -33.53 -12.64 23.09
N ILE A 47 -33.21 -11.59 23.85
CA ILE A 47 -32.97 -11.66 25.29
C ILE A 47 -34.26 -12.00 26.06
N ALA A 48 -35.40 -11.38 25.70
CA ALA A 48 -36.69 -11.69 26.30
C ALA A 48 -37.11 -13.15 26.07
N GLU A 49 -36.86 -13.67 24.86
CA GLU A 49 -37.11 -15.08 24.50
C GLU A 49 -36.19 -16.04 25.26
N MET A 50 -34.91 -15.69 25.45
CA MET A 50 -33.99 -16.47 26.28
C MET A 50 -34.45 -16.53 27.75
N HIS A 51 -34.95 -15.42 28.30
CA HIS A 51 -35.47 -15.37 29.67
C HIS A 51 -36.78 -16.15 29.82
N SER A 52 -37.70 -16.08 28.85
CA SER A 52 -38.96 -16.84 28.91
C SER A 52 -38.76 -18.36 28.88
N HIS A 53 -37.77 -18.85 28.12
CA HIS A 53 -37.44 -20.29 28.08
C HIS A 53 -36.70 -20.76 29.34
N ARG A 54 -36.00 -19.87 30.07
CA ARG A 54 -35.39 -20.19 31.36
C ARG A 54 -36.42 -20.29 32.51
N GLU A 55 -37.60 -19.71 32.36
CA GLU A 55 -38.68 -19.74 33.37
C GLU A 55 -39.64 -20.93 33.22
N THR A 56 -39.67 -21.59 32.07
CA THR A 56 -40.48 -22.80 31.83
C THR A 56 -39.69 -24.08 32.16
N PRO A 57 -40.15 -24.96 33.07
CA PRO A 57 -39.46 -26.20 33.39
C PRO A 57 -39.66 -27.22 32.25
N SER A 58 -38.65 -27.35 31.38
CA SER A 58 -38.58 -28.34 30.29
C SER A 58 -37.44 -29.34 30.55
N GLU A 59 -37.58 -30.58 30.05
CA GLU A 59 -36.51 -31.61 30.09
C GLU A 59 -35.33 -31.28 29.15
N THR A 60 -35.49 -30.33 28.23
CA THR A 60 -34.44 -29.87 27.31
C THR A 60 -33.72 -28.61 27.83
N PRO A 61 -32.38 -28.50 27.63
CA PRO A 61 -31.63 -27.31 28.05
C PRO A 61 -32.16 -26.07 27.30
N PRO A 62 -32.30 -24.91 27.99
CA PRO A 62 -32.82 -23.70 27.37
C PRO A 62 -31.89 -23.24 26.23
N PRO A 63 -32.45 -22.81 25.09
CA PRO A 63 -31.64 -22.38 23.94
C PRO A 63 -30.78 -21.17 24.31
N THR A 64 -29.54 -21.19 23.83
CA THR A 64 -28.57 -20.11 24.08
C THR A 64 -28.89 -18.87 23.25
N LEU A 65 -28.38 -17.69 23.66
CA LEU A 65 -28.60 -16.46 22.91
C LEU A 65 -28.12 -16.57 21.46
N GLU A 66 -27.00 -17.27 21.22
CA GLU A 66 -26.43 -17.52 19.90
C GLU A 66 -27.37 -18.35 19.02
N GLU A 67 -27.92 -19.44 19.57
CA GLU A 67 -28.88 -20.31 18.88
C GLU A 67 -30.18 -19.57 18.56
N ILE A 68 -30.69 -18.74 19.47
CA ILE A 68 -31.88 -17.91 19.23
C ILE A 68 -31.63 -16.93 18.08
N LEU A 69 -30.47 -16.27 18.07
CA LEU A 69 -30.09 -15.31 17.02
C LEU A 69 -29.88 -15.97 15.64
N LEU A 70 -29.37 -17.21 15.61
CA LEU A 70 -29.21 -18.00 14.39
C LEU A 70 -30.56 -18.55 13.89
N ASN A 71 -31.38 -19.11 14.77
CA ASN A 71 -32.67 -19.73 14.43
C ASN A 71 -33.70 -18.68 13.94
N ARG A 72 -33.65 -17.46 14.47
CA ARG A 72 -34.46 -16.32 14.00
C ARG A 72 -33.94 -15.72 12.68
N GLY A 73 -32.77 -16.15 12.21
CA GLY A 73 -32.13 -15.62 11.01
C GLY A 73 -31.61 -14.18 11.15
N TYR A 74 -31.48 -13.67 12.37
CA TYR A 74 -31.00 -12.30 12.61
C TYR A 74 -29.50 -12.17 12.30
N ILE A 75 -28.72 -13.23 12.52
CA ILE A 75 -27.30 -13.29 12.17
C ILE A 75 -27.04 -14.54 11.35
N GLN A 76 -26.22 -14.41 10.31
CA GLN A 76 -25.77 -15.54 9.49
C GLN A 76 -24.69 -16.36 10.23
N PRO A 77 -24.62 -17.71 10.08
CA PRO A 77 -23.67 -18.56 10.81
C PRO A 77 -22.21 -18.10 10.75
N LEU A 78 -21.71 -17.75 9.55
CA LEU A 78 -20.34 -17.26 9.35
C LEU A 78 -20.07 -15.92 10.05
N SER A 79 -21.10 -15.09 10.21
CA SER A 79 -21.00 -13.81 10.93
C SER A 79 -21.01 -14.04 12.45
N MET A 80 -21.76 -15.04 12.92
CA MET A 80 -21.81 -15.42 14.34
C MET A 80 -20.46 -15.95 14.84
N GLU A 81 -19.77 -16.81 14.06
CA GLU A 81 -18.45 -17.32 14.44
C GLU A 81 -17.42 -16.20 14.64
N LYS A 82 -17.41 -15.20 13.73
CA LYS A 82 -16.54 -14.02 13.85
C LYS A 82 -16.90 -13.16 15.07
N LEU A 83 -18.20 -13.05 15.36
CA LEU A 83 -18.71 -12.32 16.50
C LEU A 83 -18.29 -12.99 17.81
N LEU A 84 -18.41 -14.31 17.90
CA LEU A 84 -18.01 -15.11 19.06
C LEU A 84 -16.49 -15.07 19.31
N ALA A 85 -15.69 -15.09 18.24
CA ALA A 85 -14.25 -14.87 18.38
C ALA A 85 -13.93 -13.46 18.89
N SER A 86 -14.68 -12.44 18.44
CA SER A 86 -14.49 -11.06 18.89
C SER A 86 -14.91 -10.82 20.34
N THR A 87 -15.99 -11.48 20.80
CA THR A 87 -16.46 -11.39 22.19
C THR A 87 -15.52 -12.09 23.15
N LEU A 88 -15.05 -13.29 22.81
CA LEU A 88 -14.08 -14.02 23.63
C LEU A 88 -12.77 -13.26 23.76
N ARG A 89 -12.28 -12.63 22.69
CA ARG A 89 -11.09 -11.75 22.77
C ARG A 89 -11.31 -10.52 23.65
N SER A 90 -12.49 -9.94 23.61
CA SER A 90 -12.83 -8.77 24.44
C SER A 90 -12.92 -9.16 25.91
N LEU A 91 -13.56 -10.30 26.20
CA LEU A 91 -13.65 -10.90 27.53
C LEU A 91 -12.27 -11.26 28.08
N ASP A 92 -11.41 -11.89 27.29
CA ASP A 92 -10.08 -12.31 27.70
C ASP A 92 -9.12 -11.13 27.91
N ARG A 93 -9.29 -10.03 27.17
CA ARG A 93 -8.59 -8.78 27.48
C ARG A 93 -9.01 -8.20 28.83
N GLN A 94 -10.30 -8.26 29.16
CA GLN A 94 -10.78 -7.83 30.48
C GLN A 94 -10.27 -8.74 31.59
N PHE A 95 -10.24 -10.06 31.36
CA PHE A 95 -9.66 -11.04 32.27
C PHE A 95 -8.17 -10.78 32.52
N CYS A 96 -7.36 -10.63 31.47
CA CYS A 96 -5.93 -10.33 31.57
C CYS A 96 -5.66 -9.00 32.30
N SER A 97 -6.43 -7.95 32.01
CA SER A 97 -6.30 -6.68 32.73
C SER A 97 -6.64 -6.80 34.21
N MET A 98 -7.60 -7.66 34.57
CA MET A 98 -7.95 -7.91 35.97
C MET A 98 -6.90 -8.78 36.69
N ALA A 99 -6.37 -9.79 36.01
CA ALA A 99 -5.27 -10.64 36.51
C ALA A 99 -3.99 -9.81 36.77
N GLU A 100 -3.67 -8.87 35.87
CA GLU A 100 -2.55 -7.93 36.00
C GLU A 100 -2.75 -6.99 37.21
N LYS A 101 -3.94 -6.37 37.34
CA LYS A 101 -4.25 -5.48 38.47
C LYS A 101 -4.18 -6.17 39.84
N LYS A 102 -4.42 -7.48 39.89
CA LYS A 102 -4.31 -8.28 41.12
C LYS A 102 -2.89 -8.81 41.36
N GLY A 103 -1.95 -8.56 40.45
CA GLY A 103 -0.58 -9.07 40.53
C GLY A 103 -0.47 -10.59 40.43
N ILE A 104 -1.48 -11.26 39.87
CA ILE A 104 -1.47 -12.72 39.70
C ILE A 104 -0.63 -13.10 38.48
N VAL A 105 -0.66 -12.27 37.43
CA VAL A 105 0.09 -12.45 36.18
C VAL A 105 0.72 -11.12 35.80
N ASP A 106 1.95 -11.12 35.29
CA ASP A 106 2.62 -9.94 34.77
C ASP A 106 2.14 -9.59 33.35
N ASN A 107 2.25 -8.29 33.01
CA ASN A 107 1.77 -7.75 31.73
C ASN A 107 2.32 -8.54 30.52
N LYS A 108 3.60 -8.91 30.56
CA LYS A 108 4.27 -9.66 29.48
C LYS A 108 3.67 -11.05 29.28
N THR A 109 3.27 -11.72 30.35
CA THR A 109 2.65 -13.05 30.30
C THR A 109 1.19 -12.97 29.84
N CYS A 110 0.46 -11.90 30.20
CA CYS A 110 -0.85 -11.60 29.66
C CYS A 110 -0.80 -11.29 28.15
N GLU A 111 0.14 -10.47 27.70
CA GLU A 111 0.35 -10.18 26.28
C GLU A 111 0.74 -11.45 25.50
N MET A 112 1.59 -12.31 26.06
CA MET A 112 1.91 -13.60 25.47
C MET A 112 0.67 -14.47 25.33
N ALA A 113 -0.16 -14.58 26.37
CA ALA A 113 -1.38 -15.40 26.33
C ALA A 113 -2.38 -14.89 25.29
N LEU A 114 -2.60 -13.58 25.21
CA LEU A 114 -3.46 -12.95 24.20
C LEU A 114 -2.89 -13.09 22.78
N THR A 115 -1.56 -13.11 22.63
CA THR A 115 -0.89 -13.33 21.34
C THR A 115 -1.04 -14.77 20.88
N THR A 116 -0.76 -15.74 21.77
CA THR A 116 -0.99 -17.17 21.51
C THR A 116 -2.47 -17.44 21.21
N GLN A 117 -3.38 -16.78 21.91
CA GLN A 117 -4.81 -16.84 21.62
C GLN A 117 -5.14 -16.32 20.21
N ALA A 118 -4.58 -15.17 19.83
CA ALA A 118 -4.77 -14.57 18.52
C ALA A 118 -4.19 -15.44 17.38
N GLU A 119 -3.16 -16.24 17.66
CA GLU A 119 -2.58 -17.23 16.73
C GLU A 119 -3.45 -18.48 16.61
N ALA A 120 -3.93 -19.04 17.73
CA ALA A 120 -4.85 -20.18 17.74
C ALA A 120 -6.15 -19.88 16.97
N TYR A 121 -6.67 -18.66 17.10
CA TYR A 121 -7.81 -18.20 16.30
C TYR A 121 -7.53 -18.13 14.79
N ARG A 122 -6.30 -17.80 14.39
CA ARG A 122 -5.92 -17.80 12.96
C ARG A 122 -5.87 -19.22 12.40
N GLN A 123 -5.71 -20.23 13.26
CA GLN A 123 -5.73 -21.65 12.93
C GLN A 123 -7.12 -22.29 13.09
N GLY A 124 -8.16 -21.49 13.32
CA GLY A 124 -9.55 -21.97 13.46
C GLY A 124 -9.89 -22.57 14.82
N GLN A 125 -9.01 -22.46 15.81
CA GLN A 125 -9.24 -22.95 17.17
C GLN A 125 -9.72 -21.83 18.10
N LEU A 126 -10.86 -22.05 18.76
CA LEU A 126 -11.41 -21.16 19.80
C LEU A 126 -10.81 -21.53 21.16
N LEU A 127 -9.68 -20.92 21.49
CA LEU A 127 -9.02 -21.05 22.81
C LEU A 127 -9.20 -19.75 23.61
N SER A 128 -9.41 -19.86 24.93
CA SER A 128 -9.44 -18.72 25.84
C SER A 128 -8.02 -18.42 26.36
N ALA A 129 -7.70 -17.14 26.52
CA ALA A 129 -6.43 -16.73 27.13
C ALA A 129 -6.29 -17.25 28.56
N ALA A 130 -7.39 -17.40 29.29
CA ALA A 130 -7.38 -17.98 30.63
C ALA A 130 -6.93 -19.46 30.62
N ASP A 131 -7.35 -20.23 29.62
CA ASP A 131 -6.95 -21.64 29.48
C ASP A 131 -5.48 -21.77 29.05
N ILE A 132 -5.01 -20.88 28.19
CA ILE A 132 -3.61 -20.78 27.79
C ILE A 132 -2.71 -20.44 29.00
N LEU A 133 -3.19 -19.59 29.91
CA LEU A 133 -2.47 -19.26 31.15
C LEU A 133 -2.46 -20.43 32.15
N ILE A 134 -3.52 -21.23 32.21
CA ILE A 134 -3.55 -22.47 33.01
C ILE A 134 -2.57 -23.50 32.43
N GLU A 135 -2.61 -23.73 31.12
CA GLU A 135 -1.75 -24.70 30.43
C GLU A 135 -0.26 -24.38 30.61
N LYS A 136 0.08 -23.08 30.65
CA LYS A 136 1.45 -22.62 30.93
C LYS A 136 1.80 -22.53 32.43
N ASN A 137 0.95 -23.09 33.31
CA ASN A 137 1.09 -23.06 34.77
C ASN A 137 1.26 -21.65 35.37
N GLN A 138 0.73 -20.63 34.70
CA GLN A 138 0.82 -19.23 35.15
C GLN A 138 -0.33 -18.87 36.09
N ILE A 139 -1.48 -19.53 35.97
CA ILE A 139 -2.61 -19.42 36.90
C ILE A 139 -3.17 -20.80 37.23
N THR A 140 -3.72 -20.95 38.42
CA THR A 140 -4.47 -22.16 38.79
C THR A 140 -5.93 -22.06 38.35
N PRO A 141 -6.63 -23.20 38.11
CA PRO A 141 -8.06 -23.19 37.82
C PRO A 141 -8.89 -22.47 38.90
N ALA A 142 -8.52 -22.59 40.17
CA ALA A 142 -9.18 -21.88 41.26
C ALA A 142 -9.00 -20.34 41.19
N GLN A 143 -7.84 -19.87 40.72
CA GLN A 143 -7.59 -18.44 40.49
C GLN A 143 -8.35 -17.92 39.25
N LYS A 144 -8.47 -18.72 38.19
CA LYS A 144 -9.32 -18.40 37.04
C LYS A 144 -10.78 -18.21 37.47
N ASP A 145 -11.32 -19.15 38.24
CA ASP A 145 -12.71 -19.10 38.71
C ASP A 145 -12.96 -17.90 39.63
N ALA A 146 -12.04 -17.61 40.55
CA ALA A 146 -12.14 -16.44 41.44
C ALA A 146 -12.11 -15.10 40.69
N LEU A 147 -11.32 -15.01 39.61
CA LEU A 147 -11.26 -13.82 38.74
C LEU A 147 -12.56 -13.66 37.92
N LEU A 148 -13.11 -14.75 37.38
CA LEU A 148 -14.37 -14.71 36.62
C LEU A 148 -15.57 -14.36 37.51
N GLU A 149 -15.65 -14.90 38.73
CA GLU A 149 -16.70 -14.55 39.70
C GLU A 149 -16.59 -13.07 40.13
N GLN A 150 -15.37 -12.54 40.27
CA GLN A 150 -15.16 -11.12 40.55
C GLN A 150 -15.58 -10.22 39.38
N MET A 151 -15.28 -10.61 38.13
CA MET A 151 -15.76 -9.89 36.94
C MET A 151 -17.28 -9.85 36.87
N ARG A 152 -17.96 -10.92 37.30
CA ARG A 152 -19.43 -10.99 37.41
C ARG A 152 -19.97 -10.10 38.54
N SER A 153 -19.31 -10.09 39.70
CA SER A 153 -19.71 -9.22 40.83
C SER A 153 -19.51 -7.73 40.53
N ALA A 154 -18.50 -7.38 39.71
CA ALA A 154 -18.21 -6.02 39.28
C ALA A 154 -19.20 -5.52 38.20
N SER A 155 -19.89 -6.43 37.50
CA SER A 155 -20.92 -6.13 36.50
C SER A 155 -22.35 -6.19 37.04
N ALA A 156 -22.56 -6.67 38.27
CA ALA A 156 -23.86 -6.67 38.94
C ALA A 156 -24.20 -5.29 39.55
N PRO A 157 -25.48 -4.85 39.51
CA PRO A 157 -25.89 -3.61 40.18
C PRO A 157 -25.70 -3.73 41.70
N PRO A 158 -25.20 -2.70 42.40
CA PRO A 158 -24.78 -2.83 43.80
C PRO A 158 -25.98 -2.97 44.75
N SER A 159 -25.89 -3.89 45.72
CA SER A 159 -26.81 -3.97 46.85
C SER A 159 -26.55 -2.86 47.88
N GLU A 160 -27.63 -2.41 48.54
CA GLU A 160 -27.70 -1.17 49.33
C GLU A 160 -26.71 -1.07 50.51
N GLU A 161 -26.16 -2.19 50.99
CA GLU A 161 -25.26 -2.20 52.15
C GLU A 161 -23.81 -1.80 51.80
N ASN A 162 -23.33 -2.16 50.60
CA ASN A 162 -22.00 -1.76 50.11
C ASN A 162 -21.93 -0.29 49.67
N ALA A 163 -23.09 0.38 49.54
CA ALA A 163 -23.16 1.80 49.21
C ALA A 163 -22.65 2.69 50.35
N ARG A 164 -22.83 2.30 51.63
CA ARG A 164 -22.52 3.15 52.79
C ARG A 164 -21.03 3.16 53.15
N ALA A 165 -20.34 2.04 53.06
CA ALA A 165 -18.90 1.97 53.32
C ALA A 165 -18.08 2.56 52.15
N SER A 166 -18.53 2.36 50.90
CA SER A 166 -17.89 2.93 49.72
C SER A 166 -18.06 4.45 49.61
N LEU A 167 -19.06 5.06 50.27
CA LEU A 167 -19.28 6.51 50.26
C LEU A 167 -18.14 7.28 50.96
N ALA A 168 -17.56 6.78 52.05
CA ALA A 168 -16.49 7.51 52.75
C ALA A 168 -15.18 7.58 51.94
N ASP A 169 -14.80 6.48 51.28
CA ASP A 169 -13.61 6.44 50.40
C ASP A 169 -13.89 7.10 49.05
N LYS A 170 -15.12 6.97 48.51
CA LYS A 170 -15.54 7.73 47.34
C LYS A 170 -15.60 9.22 47.59
N TRP A 171 -15.74 9.74 48.80
CA TRP A 171 -15.73 11.20 49.01
C TRP A 171 -14.32 11.77 48.93
N LYS A 172 -13.30 11.03 49.38
CA LYS A 172 -11.89 11.40 49.17
C LYS A 172 -11.47 11.30 47.70
N GLU A 173 -11.91 10.24 47.01
CA GLU A 173 -11.63 10.04 45.59
C GLU A 173 -12.51 10.93 44.67
N GLN A 174 -13.74 11.27 45.09
CA GLN A 174 -14.61 12.25 44.42
C GLN A 174 -14.13 13.67 44.66
N ASP A 175 -13.53 14.04 45.79
CA ASP A 175 -12.94 15.38 45.92
C ASP A 175 -11.74 15.55 45.00
N GLN A 176 -10.93 14.49 44.83
CA GLN A 176 -9.83 14.45 43.86
C GLN A 176 -10.34 14.44 42.40
N LYS A 177 -11.35 13.61 42.07
CA LYS A 177 -12.00 13.58 40.75
C LYS A 177 -12.86 14.81 40.45
N ARG A 178 -13.44 15.49 41.46
CA ARG A 178 -14.20 16.76 41.33
C ARG A 178 -13.26 17.94 41.12
N GLN A 179 -12.06 17.94 41.70
CA GLN A 179 -11.03 18.91 41.37
C GLN A 179 -10.54 18.76 39.92
N ILE A 180 -10.37 17.51 39.44
CA ILE A 180 -9.94 17.23 38.06
C ILE A 180 -11.06 17.52 37.03
N THR A 181 -12.32 17.17 37.33
CA THR A 181 -13.47 17.45 36.44
C THR A 181 -13.91 18.92 36.44
N LYS A 182 -13.70 19.67 37.53
CA LYS A 182 -13.84 21.15 37.53
C LYS A 182 -12.78 21.86 36.70
N ASN A 183 -11.61 21.25 36.51
CA ASN A 183 -10.52 21.82 35.72
C ASN A 183 -10.61 21.45 34.22
N ALA A 184 -11.17 20.28 33.89
CA ALA A 184 -11.40 19.84 32.51
C ALA A 184 -12.45 20.70 31.76
N SER A 185 -13.41 21.31 32.46
CA SER A 185 -14.40 22.23 31.86
C SER A 185 -13.85 23.62 31.54
N LYS A 186 -12.63 23.95 32.00
CA LYS A 186 -11.93 25.21 31.69
C LYS A 186 -10.98 25.09 30.49
N ILE A 187 -10.73 23.88 29.99
CA ILE A 187 -9.88 23.64 28.82
C ILE A 187 -10.68 24.02 27.55
N PRO A 188 -10.09 24.78 26.61
CA PRO A 188 -10.75 25.08 25.34
C PRO A 188 -11.20 23.80 24.62
N PRO A 189 -12.41 23.78 24.01
CA PRO A 189 -12.96 22.58 23.37
C PRO A 189 -12.06 22.00 22.28
N GLU A 190 -11.36 22.88 21.55
CA GLU A 190 -10.42 22.54 20.48
C GLU A 190 -9.20 21.77 21.01
N GLU A 191 -8.59 22.23 22.11
CA GLU A 191 -7.45 21.55 22.73
C GLU A 191 -7.85 20.19 23.33
N MET A 192 -9.07 20.10 23.86
CA MET A 192 -9.62 18.84 24.37
C MET A 192 -9.94 17.86 23.23
N ALA A 193 -10.35 18.36 22.04
CA ALA A 193 -10.57 17.53 20.87
C ALA A 193 -9.26 16.88 20.39
N ILE A 194 -8.16 17.64 20.34
CA ILE A 194 -6.82 17.13 19.99
C ILE A 194 -6.38 16.05 20.97
N ALA A 195 -6.56 16.29 22.28
CA ALA A 195 -6.24 15.30 23.31
C ALA A 195 -7.09 14.02 23.19
N ARG A 196 -8.38 14.13 22.83
CA ARG A 196 -9.25 12.97 22.56
C ARG A 196 -8.83 12.20 21.31
N MET A 197 -8.46 12.90 20.24
CA MET A 197 -7.94 12.27 19.03
C MET A 197 -6.59 11.59 19.31
N ALA A 198 -5.72 12.18 20.12
CA ALA A 198 -4.46 11.56 20.55
C ALA A 198 -4.71 10.25 21.31
N LEU A 199 -5.74 10.17 22.17
CA LEU A 199 -6.18 8.91 22.79
C LEU A 199 -6.74 7.93 21.76
N GLN A 200 -7.60 8.39 20.85
CA GLN A 200 -8.24 7.53 19.83
C GLN A 200 -7.25 6.91 18.86
N TYR A 201 -6.19 7.64 18.50
CA TYR A 201 -5.09 7.15 17.65
C TYR A 201 -3.98 6.43 18.46
N ASN A 202 -4.19 6.19 19.76
CA ASN A 202 -3.22 5.58 20.69
C ASN A 202 -1.86 6.28 20.74
N PHE A 203 -1.81 7.59 20.51
CA PHE A 203 -0.59 8.38 20.68
C PHE A 203 -0.28 8.67 22.15
N ILE A 204 -1.31 8.68 23.01
CA ILE A 204 -1.17 8.84 24.46
C ILE A 204 -2.12 7.88 25.19
N HIS A 205 -1.83 7.60 26.45
CA HIS A 205 -2.71 6.87 27.36
C HIS A 205 -3.47 7.81 28.30
N THR A 206 -4.54 7.31 28.92
CA THR A 206 -5.39 8.07 29.86
C THR A 206 -4.61 8.63 31.05
N GLU A 207 -3.58 7.95 31.52
CA GLU A 207 -2.70 8.41 32.61
C GLU A 207 -1.77 9.55 32.17
N GLN A 208 -1.23 9.48 30.95
CA GLN A 208 -0.39 10.54 30.37
C GLN A 208 -1.20 11.82 30.11
N LEU A 209 -2.45 11.67 29.67
CA LEU A 209 -3.36 12.81 29.52
C LEU A 209 -3.71 13.45 30.88
N GLN A 210 -3.90 12.65 31.94
CA GLN A 210 -4.13 13.17 33.28
C GLN A 210 -2.94 13.97 33.81
N SER A 211 -1.71 13.48 33.57
CA SER A 211 -0.47 14.20 33.91
C SER A 211 -0.36 15.53 33.17
N ALA A 212 -0.64 15.54 31.86
CA ALA A 212 -0.60 16.75 31.04
C ALA A 212 -1.66 17.79 31.45
N ILE A 213 -2.87 17.35 31.79
CA ILE A 213 -3.94 18.23 32.32
C ILE A 213 -3.51 18.82 33.67
N GLY A 214 -2.87 18.03 34.54
CA GLY A 214 -2.33 18.52 35.81
C GLY A 214 -1.32 19.65 35.63
N GLN A 215 -0.36 19.50 34.71
CA GLN A 215 0.60 20.56 34.39
C GLN A 215 -0.05 21.79 33.73
N TRP A 216 -1.01 21.57 32.81
CA TRP A 216 -1.75 22.66 32.19
C TRP A 216 -2.47 23.54 33.22
N THR A 217 -3.06 22.92 34.25
CA THR A 217 -3.73 23.66 35.33
C THR A 217 -2.79 24.47 36.21
N ALA A 218 -1.56 23.99 36.43
CA ALA A 218 -0.53 24.71 37.18
C ALA A 218 0.01 25.94 36.40
N ASP A 219 -0.01 25.87 35.07
CA ASP A 219 0.57 26.87 34.17
C ASP A 219 -0.34 28.07 33.88
N GLN A 220 -1.64 27.96 34.19
CA GLN A 220 -2.64 29.03 33.98
C GLN A 220 -2.44 30.29 34.84
N GLY A 221 -1.52 30.25 35.83
CA GLY A 221 -1.15 31.42 36.65
C GLY A 221 0.08 32.18 36.16
N SER A 222 0.70 31.76 35.05
CA SER A 222 1.94 32.36 34.53
C SER A 222 1.67 33.47 33.51
N HIS A 223 2.65 34.36 33.28
CA HIS A 223 2.53 35.51 32.39
C HIS A 223 2.30 35.14 30.89
N LYS A 224 2.40 33.84 30.53
CA LYS A 224 2.12 33.30 29.19
C LYS A 224 1.65 31.81 29.28
N PRO A 225 0.34 31.52 29.31
CA PRO A 225 -0.16 30.15 29.50
C PRO A 225 0.15 29.26 28.29
N ARG A 226 0.75 28.08 28.53
CA ARG A 226 1.03 27.10 27.47
C ARG A 226 -0.24 26.33 27.07
N LYS A 227 -0.33 25.98 25.78
CA LYS A 227 -1.44 25.16 25.25
C LYS A 227 -1.30 23.70 25.69
N LEU A 228 -2.40 22.96 25.82
CA LEU A 228 -2.37 21.56 26.24
C LEU A 228 -1.59 20.69 25.23
N SER A 229 -1.77 20.96 23.94
CA SER A 229 -0.98 20.36 22.84
C SER A 229 0.53 20.60 22.97
N GLN A 230 0.96 21.79 23.44
CA GLN A 230 2.38 22.09 23.68
C GLN A 230 2.92 21.34 24.90
N ILE A 231 2.14 21.21 25.97
CA ILE A 231 2.52 20.45 27.17
C ILE A 231 2.67 18.96 26.87
N LEU A 232 1.80 18.40 26.02
CA LEU A 232 1.93 17.02 25.54
C LEU A 232 3.22 16.82 24.71
N MET A 233 3.71 17.87 24.05
CA MET A 233 4.98 17.86 23.31
C MET A 233 6.19 17.97 24.24
N ASP A 234 6.15 18.91 25.19
CA ASP A 234 7.23 19.16 26.16
C ASP A 234 7.46 17.95 27.07
N LEU A 235 6.38 17.22 27.43
CA LEU A 235 6.44 15.97 28.18
C LEU A 235 6.94 14.78 27.36
N GLY A 236 7.16 14.94 26.05
CA GLY A 236 7.60 13.88 25.15
C GLY A 236 6.53 12.82 24.85
N PHE A 237 5.27 13.05 25.24
CA PHE A 237 4.18 12.10 24.99
C PHE A 237 3.72 12.10 23.53
N VAL A 238 3.83 13.25 22.84
CA VAL A 238 3.45 13.38 21.43
C VAL A 238 4.51 14.18 20.68
N SER A 239 4.97 13.68 19.54
CA SER A 239 5.94 14.39 18.69
C SER A 239 5.31 15.58 17.94
N ARG A 240 6.14 16.54 17.53
CA ARG A 240 5.72 17.69 16.70
C ARG A 240 4.99 17.27 15.41
N LYS A 241 5.40 16.14 14.81
CA LYS A 241 4.75 15.55 13.62
C LYS A 241 3.38 14.93 13.93
N GLN A 242 3.22 14.28 15.08
CA GLN A 242 1.94 13.72 15.51
C GLN A 242 0.94 14.83 15.87
N ILE A 243 1.38 15.90 16.52
CA ILE A 243 0.53 17.08 16.79
C ILE A 243 0.09 17.76 15.49
N SER A 244 1.00 17.96 14.52
CA SER A 244 0.60 18.51 13.21
C SER A 244 -0.40 17.61 12.48
N LEU A 245 -0.28 16.28 12.63
CA LEU A 245 -1.23 15.33 12.05
C LEU A 245 -2.61 15.43 12.73
N LEU A 246 -2.65 15.54 14.06
CA LEU A 246 -3.90 15.71 14.81
C LEU A 246 -4.61 17.02 14.43
N HIS A 247 -3.87 18.13 14.32
CA HIS A 247 -4.42 19.42 13.86
C HIS A 247 -4.96 19.34 12.42
N ALA A 248 -4.20 18.72 11.50
CA ALA A 248 -4.68 18.53 10.12
C ALA A 248 -5.93 17.63 10.05
N THR A 249 -6.01 16.63 10.93
CA THR A 249 -7.17 15.74 11.03
C THR A 249 -8.39 16.44 11.62
N GLN A 250 -8.19 17.28 12.63
CA GLN A 250 -9.24 18.13 13.19
C GLN A 250 -9.81 19.07 12.13
N LEU A 251 -8.93 19.83 11.45
CA LEU A 251 -9.30 20.79 10.43
C LEU A 251 -10.03 20.09 9.26
N PHE A 252 -9.60 18.88 8.89
CA PHE A 252 -10.30 18.07 7.89
C PHE A 252 -11.69 17.64 8.35
N HIS A 253 -11.85 17.22 9.61
CA HIS A 253 -13.15 16.81 10.14
C HIS A 253 -14.14 17.97 10.20
N GLU A 254 -13.69 19.15 10.63
CA GLU A 254 -14.48 20.40 10.65
C GLU A 254 -14.86 20.81 9.22
N THR A 255 -13.88 20.79 8.30
CA THR A 255 -14.13 21.09 6.89
C THR A 255 -15.13 20.12 6.26
N ARG A 256 -15.01 18.82 6.55
CA ARG A 256 -15.88 17.76 6.03
C ARG A 256 -17.30 17.87 6.55
N GLN A 257 -17.51 18.19 7.83
CA GLN A 257 -18.86 18.41 8.37
C GLN A 257 -19.57 19.54 7.66
N MET A 258 -18.84 20.62 7.43
CA MET A 258 -19.34 21.77 6.70
C MET A 258 -19.52 21.44 5.19
N ASP A 259 -18.69 20.61 4.59
CA ASP A 259 -18.87 20.17 3.20
C ASP A 259 -20.01 19.17 3.01
N GLN A 260 -20.35 18.39 4.03
CA GLN A 260 -21.58 17.57 4.04
C GLN A 260 -22.84 18.43 4.13
N LEU A 261 -22.77 19.62 4.74
CA LEU A 261 -23.85 20.60 4.69
C LEU A 261 -23.92 21.26 3.31
N PHE A 262 -22.78 21.65 2.74
CA PHE A 262 -22.69 22.17 1.37
C PHE A 262 -23.28 21.19 0.35
N GLY A 263 -22.92 19.91 0.43
CA GLY A 263 -23.47 18.87 -0.43
C GLY A 263 -24.98 18.67 -0.28
N ARG A 264 -25.53 18.88 0.93
CA ARG A 264 -26.99 18.88 1.14
C ARG A 264 -27.66 20.08 0.47
N LEU A 265 -27.05 21.27 0.55
CA LEU A 265 -27.55 22.45 -0.14
C LEU A 265 -27.49 22.28 -1.67
N CYS A 266 -26.45 21.67 -2.22
CA CYS A 266 -26.38 21.31 -3.65
C CYS A 266 -27.56 20.44 -4.10
N LEU A 267 -28.01 19.52 -3.24
CA LEU A 267 -29.18 18.67 -3.53
C LEU A 267 -30.49 19.46 -3.44
N ILE A 268 -30.63 20.32 -2.42
CA ILE A 268 -31.84 21.13 -2.20
C ILE A 268 -32.07 22.10 -3.37
N HIS A 269 -31.00 22.71 -3.89
CA HIS A 269 -31.06 23.62 -5.03
C HIS A 269 -31.04 22.90 -6.40
N ASN A 270 -31.08 21.56 -6.42
CA ASN A 270 -30.98 20.73 -7.63
C ASN A 270 -29.75 21.04 -8.50
N PHE A 271 -28.65 21.52 -7.91
CA PHE A 271 -27.41 21.79 -8.65
C PHE A 271 -26.54 20.54 -8.82
N CYS A 272 -26.72 19.53 -7.98
CA CYS A 272 -26.01 18.24 -8.10
C CYS A 272 -26.95 17.09 -7.77
N SER A 273 -26.63 15.89 -8.26
CA SER A 273 -27.26 14.63 -7.83
C SER A 273 -26.61 14.06 -6.56
N LYS A 274 -27.33 13.17 -5.87
CA LYS A 274 -26.84 12.50 -4.65
C LYS A 274 -25.55 11.71 -4.92
N GLU A 275 -25.43 11.13 -6.10
CA GLU A 275 -24.27 10.34 -6.52
C GLU A 275 -23.03 11.22 -6.76
N GLU A 276 -23.21 12.40 -7.36
CA GLU A 276 -22.13 13.37 -7.60
C GLU A 276 -21.59 13.97 -6.31
N VAL A 277 -22.46 14.30 -5.36
CA VAL A 277 -22.06 14.80 -4.03
C VAL A 277 -21.27 13.74 -3.25
N LEU A 278 -21.71 12.48 -3.29
CA LEU A 278 -21.00 11.38 -2.63
C LEU A 278 -19.62 11.14 -3.28
N ARG A 279 -19.56 11.16 -4.61
CA ARG A 279 -18.30 11.05 -5.36
C ARG A 279 -17.32 12.17 -5.01
N GLY A 280 -17.80 13.42 -4.94
CA GLY A 280 -16.97 14.56 -4.53
C GLY A 280 -16.43 14.43 -3.09
N LEU A 281 -17.25 13.94 -2.16
CA LEU A 281 -16.85 13.68 -0.76
C LEU A 281 -15.84 12.52 -0.65
N ASP A 282 -15.95 11.51 -1.51
CA ASP A 282 -15.00 10.40 -1.60
C ASP A 282 -13.67 10.85 -2.22
N THR A 283 -13.71 11.68 -3.27
CA THR A 283 -12.53 12.34 -3.85
C THR A 283 -11.83 13.22 -2.82
N GLN A 284 -12.59 13.97 -2.00
CA GLN A 284 -12.06 14.77 -0.89
C GLN A 284 -11.35 13.88 0.16
N LEU A 285 -11.98 12.76 0.56
CA LEU A 285 -11.41 11.79 1.50
C LEU A 285 -10.14 11.14 0.96
N ALA A 286 -10.14 10.76 -0.31
CA ALA A 286 -8.99 10.14 -0.97
C ALA A 286 -7.80 11.11 -1.06
N LYS A 287 -8.05 12.38 -1.43
CA LYS A 287 -7.01 13.43 -1.48
C LYS A 287 -6.41 13.70 -0.09
N PHE A 288 -7.23 13.75 0.97
CA PHE A 288 -6.73 13.89 2.34
C PHE A 288 -5.93 12.67 2.81
N LYS A 289 -6.38 11.43 2.52
CA LYS A 289 -5.65 10.21 2.88
C LYS A 289 -4.29 10.10 2.19
N ARG A 290 -4.20 10.52 0.92
CA ARG A 290 -3.00 10.40 0.10
C ARG A 290 -1.96 11.48 0.40
N ASN A 291 -2.38 12.75 0.47
CA ASN A 291 -1.45 13.89 0.49
C ASN A 291 -1.66 14.83 1.71
N ARG A 292 -2.63 14.54 2.59
CA ARG A 292 -3.03 15.42 3.72
C ARG A 292 -3.47 16.83 3.30
N THR A 293 -3.84 17.00 2.03
CA THR A 293 -4.38 18.25 1.50
C THR A 293 -5.89 18.32 1.73
N ILE A 294 -6.36 19.45 2.25
CA ILE A 294 -7.78 19.71 2.50
C ILE A 294 -8.29 20.55 1.34
N LYS A 295 -8.98 19.92 0.38
CA LYS A 295 -9.72 20.61 -0.69
C LYS A 295 -11.21 20.65 -0.32
N LEU A 296 -11.86 21.80 -0.51
CA LEU A 296 -13.30 21.97 -0.29
C LEU A 296 -14.11 21.21 -1.34
N LEU A 297 -15.26 20.64 -0.94
CA LEU A 297 -16.17 19.93 -1.83
C LEU A 297 -16.66 20.81 -2.99
N GLY A 298 -16.97 22.09 -2.74
CA GLY A 298 -17.36 23.04 -3.78
C GLY A 298 -16.33 23.14 -4.90
N ASN A 299 -15.04 23.28 -4.56
CA ASN A 299 -13.96 23.35 -5.54
C ASN A 299 -13.79 22.03 -6.32
N ILE A 300 -14.01 20.88 -5.67
CA ILE A 300 -13.96 19.57 -6.33
C ILE A 300 -15.09 19.44 -7.37
N LEU A 301 -16.30 19.85 -7.01
CA LEU A 301 -17.46 19.81 -7.91
C LEU A 301 -17.32 20.82 -9.07
N VAL A 302 -16.65 21.96 -8.87
CA VAL A 302 -16.31 22.90 -9.94
C VAL A 302 -15.20 22.34 -10.85
N GLU A 303 -14.14 21.75 -10.29
CA GLU A 303 -13.07 21.07 -11.04
C GLU A 303 -13.63 19.92 -11.93
N GLU A 304 -14.68 19.24 -11.47
CA GLU A 304 -15.36 18.16 -12.20
C GLU A 304 -16.45 18.66 -13.17
N ASN A 305 -16.57 19.99 -13.38
CA ASN A 305 -17.60 20.64 -14.21
C ASN A 305 -19.06 20.33 -13.78
N ILE A 306 -19.28 19.94 -12.53
CA ILE A 306 -20.61 19.64 -11.97
C ILE A 306 -21.28 20.92 -11.46
N LEU A 307 -20.49 21.86 -10.90
CA LEU A 307 -20.94 23.18 -10.47
C LEU A 307 -20.24 24.30 -11.24
N THR A 308 -20.94 25.40 -11.48
CA THR A 308 -20.31 26.66 -11.88
C THR A 308 -19.77 27.43 -10.67
N HIS A 309 -18.80 28.31 -10.89
CA HIS A 309 -18.24 29.15 -9.82
C HIS A 309 -19.34 30.00 -9.14
N ASP A 310 -20.30 30.52 -9.92
CA ASP A 310 -21.39 31.35 -9.40
C ASP A 310 -22.35 30.55 -8.50
N GLN A 311 -22.68 29.31 -8.88
CA GLN A 311 -23.48 28.39 -8.06
C GLN A 311 -22.74 27.96 -6.80
N MET A 312 -21.42 27.77 -6.86
CA MET A 312 -20.61 27.49 -5.68
C MET A 312 -20.61 28.68 -4.71
N PHE A 313 -20.43 29.90 -5.21
CA PHE A 313 -20.40 31.10 -4.38
C PHE A 313 -21.76 31.43 -3.75
N SER A 314 -22.88 31.16 -4.43
CA SER A 314 -24.22 31.34 -3.85
C SER A 314 -24.46 30.40 -2.66
N LEU A 315 -24.10 29.12 -2.81
CA LEU A 315 -24.20 28.12 -1.74
C LEU A 315 -23.26 28.40 -0.57
N LEU A 316 -22.05 28.89 -0.83
CA LEU A 316 -21.10 29.27 0.23
C LEU A 316 -21.55 30.50 1.04
N ARG A 317 -22.28 31.44 0.41
CA ARG A 317 -22.94 32.56 1.10
C ARG A 317 -24.10 32.07 1.98
N GLU A 318 -24.92 31.15 1.46
CA GLU A 318 -26.02 30.54 2.24
C GLU A 318 -25.49 29.76 3.46
N GLN A 319 -24.29 29.17 3.34
CA GLN A 319 -23.59 28.53 4.45
C GLN A 319 -22.86 29.52 5.39
N LYS A 320 -22.91 30.83 5.11
CA LYS A 320 -22.16 31.90 5.81
C LYS A 320 -20.65 31.65 5.90
N ARG A 321 -20.09 30.84 4.99
CA ARG A 321 -18.66 30.55 4.89
C ARG A 321 -17.89 31.66 4.18
N ILE A 322 -18.62 32.49 3.45
CA ILE A 322 -18.18 33.77 2.94
C ILE A 322 -19.06 34.80 3.65
N PRO A 323 -18.49 35.86 4.25
CA PRO A 323 -19.30 36.88 4.90
C PRO A 323 -20.29 37.49 3.91
N ASP A 324 -21.54 37.67 4.35
CA ASP A 324 -22.50 38.49 3.62
C ASP A 324 -21.88 39.88 3.43
N ALA A 325 -21.95 40.40 2.21
CA ALA A 325 -21.59 41.79 1.94
C ALA A 325 -22.63 42.70 2.60
N GLN A 326 -22.61 42.81 3.93
CA GLN A 326 -23.25 43.77 4.84
C GLN A 326 -23.28 43.19 6.28
N THR A 327 -22.16 43.29 7.00
CA THR A 327 -22.10 43.60 8.44
C THR A 327 -20.63 43.80 8.85
N PRO A 328 -20.32 44.73 9.78
CA PRO A 328 -18.97 45.21 10.03
C PRO A 328 -18.17 44.21 10.86
N THR A 329 -16.91 44.01 10.49
CA THR A 329 -15.91 43.23 11.21
C THR A 329 -15.70 43.74 12.64
N PRO A 330 -15.36 42.86 13.61
CA PRO A 330 -14.91 43.29 14.94
C PRO A 330 -13.55 43.97 14.82
N VAL A 331 -13.40 45.08 15.53
CA VAL A 331 -12.19 45.92 15.60
C VAL A 331 -10.99 45.10 16.09
N PRO A 332 -9.87 45.03 15.34
CA PRO A 332 -8.58 44.59 15.85
C PRO A 332 -7.92 45.68 16.69
N GLU A 333 -7.17 45.25 17.69
CA GLU A 333 -6.49 46.06 18.71
C GLU A 333 -5.76 47.30 18.16
N GLU A 334 -6.02 48.43 18.81
CA GLU A 334 -5.55 49.77 18.48
C GLU A 334 -4.01 49.88 18.48
N ARG A 335 -3.47 50.40 17.36
CA ARG A 335 -2.18 51.11 17.27
C ARG A 335 -2.31 52.30 16.31
N PRO A 336 -1.52 53.35 16.55
CA PRO A 336 -2.02 54.70 16.75
C PRO A 336 -2.69 55.25 15.49
N SER A 337 -3.99 55.50 15.55
CA SER A 337 -4.62 56.44 14.64
C SER A 337 -4.00 57.81 14.89
N LEU A 338 -3.41 58.40 13.85
CA LEU A 338 -3.09 59.81 13.88
C LEU A 338 -4.42 60.56 14.08
N PRO A 339 -4.53 61.45 15.07
CA PRO A 339 -5.79 62.13 15.35
C PRO A 339 -6.08 63.06 14.19
N ASP A 340 -7.21 62.87 13.48
CA ASP A 340 -7.59 63.87 12.50
C ASP A 340 -9.05 64.31 12.53
N ASN A 341 -9.19 65.63 12.68
CA ASN A 341 -10.37 66.48 12.89
C ASN A 341 -11.35 66.50 11.68
N HIS A 342 -11.21 65.58 10.73
CA HIS A 342 -11.78 65.70 9.38
C HIS A 342 -12.74 64.56 8.98
N GLY A 343 -12.87 63.50 9.79
CA GLY A 343 -13.87 62.45 9.61
C GLY A 343 -13.53 61.35 8.60
N VAL A 344 -12.24 61.09 8.31
CA VAL A 344 -11.77 59.99 7.43
C VAL A 344 -10.56 59.30 8.06
N THR A 345 -10.55 57.96 8.09
CA THR A 345 -9.46 57.15 8.65
C THR A 345 -8.80 56.31 7.56
N VAL A 346 -7.47 56.22 7.55
CA VAL A 346 -6.71 55.34 6.65
C VAL A 346 -6.46 54.00 7.32
N GLU A 347 -6.86 52.89 6.67
CA GLU A 347 -6.58 51.52 7.12
C GLU A 347 -5.65 50.83 6.10
N ILE A 348 -4.57 50.21 6.59
CA ILE A 348 -3.64 49.42 5.78
C ILE A 348 -3.85 47.94 6.12
N SER A 349 -3.99 47.10 5.09
CA SER A 349 -4.12 45.64 5.21
C SER A 349 -2.91 45.01 5.92
N GLU A 350 -3.09 43.89 6.62
CA GLU A 350 -2.03 43.21 7.38
C GLU A 350 -0.81 42.83 6.53
N ASP A 351 -1.04 42.50 5.25
CA ASP A 351 0.00 42.19 4.27
C ASP A 351 0.72 43.45 3.73
N GLY A 352 0.22 44.65 4.04
CA GLY A 352 0.72 45.92 3.54
C GLY A 352 0.49 46.13 2.03
N LEU A 353 -0.34 45.31 1.37
CA LEU A 353 -0.56 45.38 -0.08
C LEU A 353 -1.76 46.24 -0.48
N LEU A 354 -2.61 46.64 0.47
CA LEU A 354 -3.79 47.45 0.21
C LEU A 354 -3.93 48.54 1.28
N ALA A 355 -4.20 49.78 0.85
CA ALA A 355 -4.61 50.87 1.72
C ALA A 355 -6.04 51.31 1.37
N ARG A 356 -6.88 51.50 2.39
CA ARG A 356 -8.27 51.90 2.26
C ARG A 356 -8.55 53.18 3.05
N LEU A 357 -9.40 54.03 2.50
CA LEU A 357 -9.97 55.18 3.19
C LEU A 357 -11.34 54.79 3.72
N ILE A 358 -11.51 54.83 5.04
CA ILE A 358 -12.75 54.54 5.74
C ILE A 358 -13.42 55.87 6.12
N PRO A 359 -14.60 56.17 5.57
CA PRO A 359 -15.32 57.39 5.93
C PRO A 359 -16.00 57.24 7.31
N SER A 360 -15.99 58.32 8.10
CA SER A 360 -16.81 58.44 9.32
C SER A 360 -18.19 59.06 9.03
N PRO A 361 -19.19 58.93 9.92
CA PRO A 361 -20.57 59.37 9.67
C PRO A 361 -20.74 60.88 9.35
N GLN A 362 -19.77 61.70 9.73
CA GLN A 362 -19.72 63.13 9.43
C GLN A 362 -18.31 63.48 8.92
N ILE A 363 -18.17 63.58 7.60
CA ILE A 363 -16.94 64.09 6.97
C ILE A 363 -16.99 65.62 7.02
N SER A 364 -15.91 66.24 7.48
CA SER A 364 -15.83 67.69 7.60
C SER A 364 -15.93 68.34 6.21
N PRO A 365 -16.82 69.32 5.98
CA PRO A 365 -17.01 69.98 4.67
C PRO A 365 -15.80 70.79 4.19
N GLN A 366 -14.73 70.87 4.99
CA GLN A 366 -13.47 71.53 4.68
C GLN A 366 -12.38 70.58 4.15
N LEU A 367 -12.65 69.27 4.03
CA LEU A 367 -11.67 68.30 3.56
C LEU A 367 -11.45 68.44 2.04
N SER A 368 -10.27 68.90 1.65
CA SER A 368 -9.84 69.01 0.24
C SER A 368 -9.11 67.76 -0.24
N LEU A 369 -8.97 67.61 -1.57
CA LEU A 369 -8.17 66.55 -2.18
C LEU A 369 -6.71 66.55 -1.69
N ASP A 370 -6.15 67.74 -1.48
CA ASP A 370 -4.79 67.88 -0.91
C ASP A 370 -4.74 67.45 0.56
N GLY A 371 -5.82 67.65 1.33
CA GLY A 371 -5.95 67.13 2.69
C GLY A 371 -5.99 65.60 2.71
N LEU A 372 -6.71 64.97 1.78
CA LEU A 372 -6.80 63.51 1.68
C LEU A 372 -5.45 62.87 1.27
N LYS A 373 -4.71 63.52 0.39
CA LYS A 373 -3.36 63.09 0.02
C LYS A 373 -2.36 63.22 1.17
N ARG A 374 -2.47 64.29 1.97
CA ARG A 374 -1.66 64.46 3.18
C ARG A 374 -1.98 63.36 4.19
N LEU A 375 -3.26 63.05 4.42
CA LEU A 375 -3.68 61.93 5.27
C LEU A 375 -3.10 60.58 4.82
N LEU A 376 -3.11 60.29 3.52
CA LEU A 376 -2.51 59.06 2.99
C LEU A 376 -0.98 59.05 3.16
N ALA A 377 -0.31 60.18 2.93
CA ALA A 377 1.14 60.32 3.12
C ALA A 377 1.52 60.21 4.62
N ASP A 378 0.76 60.83 5.51
CA ASP A 378 0.96 60.80 6.96
C ASP A 378 0.71 59.40 7.52
N ALA A 379 -0.22 58.64 6.92
CA ALA A 379 -0.42 57.21 7.18
C ALA A 379 0.64 56.30 6.53
N GLY A 380 1.62 56.88 5.82
CA GLY A 380 2.74 56.15 5.23
C GLY A 380 2.46 55.48 3.89
N VAL A 381 1.40 55.87 3.17
CA VAL A 381 1.01 55.30 1.87
C VAL A 381 1.61 56.13 0.73
N TYR A 382 2.65 55.60 0.08
CA TYR A 382 3.41 56.30 -0.96
C TYR A 382 3.36 55.62 -2.33
N PHE A 383 3.01 54.32 -2.37
CA PHE A 383 3.11 53.49 -3.57
C PHE A 383 1.76 52.92 -3.98
N GLY A 384 1.47 52.92 -5.28
CA GLY A 384 0.24 52.34 -5.83
C GLY A 384 -1.02 53.19 -5.63
N LEU A 385 -0.87 54.49 -5.38
CA LEU A 385 -1.96 55.44 -5.16
C LEU A 385 -2.90 55.49 -6.36
N VAL A 386 -4.19 55.54 -6.07
CA VAL A 386 -5.25 55.68 -7.06
C VAL A 386 -5.28 57.09 -7.66
N PRO A 387 -5.65 57.27 -8.94
CA PRO A 387 -5.66 58.59 -9.58
C PRO A 387 -6.51 59.62 -8.83
N ASP A 388 -6.02 60.86 -8.85
CA ASP A 388 -6.66 62.02 -8.22
C ASP A 388 -8.13 62.18 -8.57
N SER A 389 -8.51 61.86 -9.82
CA SER A 389 -9.90 61.91 -10.27
C SER A 389 -10.81 61.02 -9.44
N ARG A 390 -10.37 59.81 -9.07
CA ARG A 390 -11.18 58.87 -8.27
C ARG A 390 -11.28 59.31 -6.81
N LEU A 391 -10.22 59.89 -6.27
CA LEU A 391 -10.22 60.50 -4.92
C LEU A 391 -11.16 61.72 -4.88
N GLN A 392 -11.17 62.53 -5.95
CA GLN A 392 -12.04 63.70 -6.08
C GLN A 392 -13.52 63.30 -6.22
N THR A 393 -13.82 62.29 -7.04
CA THR A 393 -15.20 61.76 -7.17
C THR A 393 -15.72 61.23 -5.85
N TRP A 394 -14.88 60.51 -5.08
CA TRP A 394 -15.26 60.01 -3.75
C TRP A 394 -15.53 61.15 -2.75
N LEU A 395 -14.75 62.24 -2.81
CA LEU A 395 -14.99 63.44 -2.00
C LEU A 395 -16.26 64.22 -2.39
N GLN A 396 -16.66 64.21 -3.67
CA GLN A 396 -17.81 64.99 -4.16
C GLN A 396 -19.15 64.24 -4.06
N GLU A 397 -19.13 62.91 -4.17
CA GLU A 397 -20.36 62.11 -4.16
C GLU A 397 -20.69 61.59 -2.76
N THR A 398 -21.68 62.23 -2.11
CA THR A 398 -22.19 61.86 -0.78
C THR A 398 -22.59 60.37 -0.65
N ARG A 399 -22.96 59.70 -1.75
CA ARG A 399 -23.26 58.25 -1.76
C ARG A 399 -22.01 57.38 -1.65
N LEU A 400 -20.87 57.82 -2.20
CA LEU A 400 -19.60 57.09 -2.17
C LEU A 400 -18.88 57.25 -0.83
N GLN A 401 -19.16 58.34 -0.11
CA GLN A 401 -18.71 58.60 1.26
C GLN A 401 -19.30 57.64 2.32
N GLN A 402 -20.09 56.63 1.91
CA GLN A 402 -20.61 55.57 2.79
C GLN A 402 -19.87 54.23 2.59
N VAL A 403 -18.93 54.15 1.64
CA VAL A 403 -18.21 52.91 1.28
C VAL A 403 -16.69 53.14 1.39
N PRO A 404 -15.94 52.20 1.98
CA PRO A 404 -14.48 52.29 2.00
C PRO A 404 -13.90 52.35 0.58
N LEU A 405 -12.99 53.29 0.34
CA LEU A 405 -12.32 53.43 -0.96
C LEU A 405 -10.94 52.79 -0.92
N GLU A 406 -10.62 51.93 -1.88
CA GLU A 406 -9.24 51.50 -2.13
C GLU A 406 -8.42 52.70 -2.60
N ALA A 407 -7.53 53.17 -1.74
CA ALA A 407 -6.73 54.37 -1.95
C ALA A 407 -5.36 54.06 -2.55
N ALA A 408 -4.80 52.88 -2.24
CA ALA A 408 -3.59 52.40 -2.88
C ALA A 408 -3.52 50.87 -2.96
N LYS A 409 -2.79 50.37 -3.97
CA LYS A 409 -2.55 48.93 -4.18
C LYS A 409 -1.09 48.64 -4.50
N GLY A 410 -0.45 47.83 -3.67
CA GLY A 410 0.91 47.34 -3.85
C GLY A 410 1.01 46.21 -4.89
N ILE A 411 2.22 45.76 -5.14
CA ILE A 411 2.56 44.63 -6.01
C ILE A 411 2.86 43.42 -5.11
N PRO A 412 2.10 42.30 -5.19
CA PRO A 412 2.37 41.12 -4.37
C PRO A 412 3.69 40.43 -4.79
N PRO A 413 4.41 39.77 -3.85
CA PRO A 413 5.57 38.96 -4.19
C PRO A 413 5.21 37.73 -5.02
N GLU A 414 6.14 37.24 -5.84
CA GLU A 414 6.03 35.95 -6.54
C GLU A 414 6.50 34.81 -5.63
N ASP A 415 5.71 33.74 -5.52
CA ASP A 415 6.04 32.57 -4.69
C ASP A 415 7.30 31.84 -5.18
N PRO A 416 8.18 31.40 -4.25
CA PRO A 416 9.35 30.58 -4.59
C PRO A 416 8.95 29.14 -4.94
N ARG A 417 9.89 28.39 -5.53
CA ARG A 417 9.77 26.94 -5.73
C ARG A 417 10.72 26.20 -4.79
N ASP A 418 10.18 25.27 -4.02
CA ASP A 418 10.97 24.45 -3.10
C ASP A 418 11.84 23.44 -3.85
N GLY A 419 13.02 23.16 -3.30
CA GLY A 419 13.89 22.10 -3.77
C GLY A 419 13.29 20.71 -3.48
N HIS A 420 13.59 19.74 -4.33
CA HIS A 420 13.12 18.36 -4.13
C HIS A 420 14.09 17.35 -4.73
N ILE A 421 14.01 16.11 -4.28
CA ILE A 421 14.80 15.00 -4.82
C ILE A 421 13.98 14.28 -5.89
N ARG A 422 14.53 14.19 -7.10
CA ARG A 422 14.04 13.33 -8.17
C ARG A 422 14.67 11.95 -8.01
N TYR A 423 13.89 10.96 -7.60
CA TYR A 423 14.36 9.57 -7.47
C TYR A 423 14.40 8.87 -8.82
N GLY A 424 15.47 8.09 -9.06
CA GLY A 424 15.63 7.20 -10.22
C GLY A 424 14.92 5.84 -10.06
N PHE A 425 14.20 5.65 -8.96
CA PHE A 425 13.41 4.45 -8.65
C PHE A 425 12.09 4.84 -7.99
N ASP A 426 11.13 3.91 -7.90
CA ASP A 426 9.86 4.13 -7.20
C ASP A 426 10.03 3.87 -5.68
N PRO A 427 10.08 4.91 -4.82
CA PRO A 427 10.19 4.72 -3.38
C PRO A 427 8.90 4.13 -2.76
N ALA A 428 7.78 4.11 -3.50
CA ALA A 428 6.48 3.59 -3.06
C ALA A 428 6.06 2.36 -3.91
N TYR A 429 6.98 1.42 -4.10
CA TYR A 429 6.77 0.24 -4.95
C TYR A 429 5.71 -0.75 -4.44
N LEU A 430 5.35 -0.72 -3.14
CA LEU A 430 4.30 -1.56 -2.57
C LEU A 430 2.91 -1.01 -2.94
N LYS A 431 2.38 -1.46 -4.08
CA LYS A 431 1.04 -1.09 -4.57
C LYS A 431 -0.02 -2.03 -3.99
N ALA A 432 -1.29 -1.61 -4.10
CA ALA A 432 -2.43 -2.40 -3.59
C ALA A 432 -2.70 -3.68 -4.41
N GLY A 433 -2.13 -3.77 -5.62
CA GLY A 433 -2.32 -4.86 -6.57
C GLY A 433 -2.09 -4.36 -8.00
N LYS A 434 -2.00 -5.27 -8.96
CA LYS A 434 -1.94 -4.96 -10.40
C LYS A 434 -3.33 -5.07 -10.99
N ILE A 435 -3.73 -4.08 -11.81
CA ILE A 435 -5.00 -4.12 -12.53
C ILE A 435 -4.76 -4.85 -13.85
N ASP A 436 -5.52 -5.92 -14.11
CA ASP A 436 -5.47 -6.64 -15.38
C ASP A 436 -6.15 -5.84 -16.51
N ALA A 437 -6.05 -6.33 -17.75
CA ALA A 437 -6.62 -5.67 -18.93
C ALA A 437 -8.16 -5.55 -18.88
N ASP A 438 -8.81 -6.35 -18.02
CA ASP A 438 -10.25 -6.42 -17.85
C ASP A 438 -10.74 -5.59 -16.65
N GLY A 439 -9.82 -4.96 -15.89
CA GLY A 439 -10.12 -4.08 -14.76
C GLY A 439 -10.20 -4.78 -13.39
N ASN A 440 -9.89 -6.08 -13.29
CA ASN A 440 -9.80 -6.76 -12.00
C ASN A 440 -8.45 -6.51 -11.34
N ILE A 441 -8.44 -6.47 -10.01
CA ILE A 441 -7.24 -6.25 -9.21
C ILE A 441 -6.69 -7.61 -8.78
N ASP A 442 -5.50 -7.96 -9.26
CA ASP A 442 -4.72 -9.06 -8.72
C ASP A 442 -4.05 -8.61 -7.42
N TYR A 443 -4.59 -9.09 -6.29
CA TYR A 443 -4.08 -8.80 -4.96
C TYR A 443 -2.81 -9.61 -4.61
N PHE A 444 -2.45 -10.60 -5.42
CA PHE A 444 -1.21 -11.37 -5.25
C PHE A 444 -0.01 -10.66 -5.89
N ASP A 445 -0.20 -9.93 -6.99
CA ASP A 445 0.85 -9.15 -7.65
C ASP A 445 0.85 -7.69 -7.16
N ARG A 446 1.72 -7.37 -6.21
CA ARG A 446 1.85 -6.02 -5.63
C ARG A 446 2.81 -5.10 -6.40
N GLY A 447 3.32 -5.56 -7.56
CA GLY A 447 4.31 -4.86 -8.35
C GLY A 447 5.74 -5.34 -8.08
N GLU A 448 6.65 -4.91 -8.94
CA GLU A 448 8.06 -5.29 -8.87
C GLU A 448 8.80 -4.55 -7.75
N VAL A 449 9.63 -5.29 -7.03
CA VAL A 449 10.53 -4.70 -6.04
C VAL A 449 11.67 -4.00 -6.79
N PRO A 450 11.96 -2.72 -6.52
CA PRO A 450 13.01 -2.01 -7.22
C PRO A 450 14.36 -2.66 -6.96
N PHE A 451 15.08 -2.94 -8.04
CA PHE A 451 16.45 -3.42 -8.04
C PHE A 451 17.29 -2.50 -8.91
N VAL A 452 18.46 -2.10 -8.42
CA VAL A 452 19.38 -1.20 -9.11
C VAL A 452 20.73 -1.88 -9.25
N LYS A 453 21.35 -1.71 -10.42
CA LYS A 453 22.74 -2.14 -10.65
C LYS A 453 23.71 -1.08 -10.14
N SER A 454 24.93 -1.49 -9.84
CA SER A 454 26.05 -0.60 -9.55
C SER A 454 26.18 0.46 -10.64
N ARG A 455 26.50 1.68 -10.20
CA ARG A 455 26.60 2.93 -10.99
C ARG A 455 25.28 3.53 -11.47
N THR A 456 24.14 2.90 -11.21
CA THR A 456 22.82 3.46 -11.55
C THR A 456 22.57 4.75 -10.77
N LEU A 457 22.02 5.78 -11.42
CA LEU A 457 21.58 7.02 -10.77
C LEU A 457 20.34 6.74 -9.91
N LEU A 458 20.44 7.01 -8.61
CA LEU A 458 19.38 6.73 -7.63
C LEU A 458 18.56 7.96 -7.27
N GLY A 459 19.17 9.14 -7.28
CA GLY A 459 18.50 10.37 -6.95
C GLY A 459 19.28 11.59 -7.40
N GLU A 460 18.55 12.64 -7.75
CA GLU A 460 19.08 13.93 -8.16
C GLU A 460 18.39 15.05 -7.38
N ARG A 461 19.18 15.97 -6.84
CA ARG A 461 18.68 17.15 -6.13
C ARG A 461 18.33 18.24 -7.13
N ILE A 462 17.06 18.63 -7.17
CA ILE A 462 16.60 19.81 -7.88
C ILE A 462 16.66 21.00 -6.91
N PRO A 463 17.50 22.02 -7.17
CA PRO A 463 17.69 23.14 -6.24
C PRO A 463 16.44 24.01 -6.14
N PRO A 464 16.24 24.70 -5.01
CA PRO A 464 15.16 25.68 -4.86
C PRO A 464 15.33 26.88 -5.80
N VAL A 465 14.21 27.52 -6.14
CA VAL A 465 14.17 28.77 -6.91
C VAL A 465 13.58 29.86 -6.04
N GLU A 466 14.32 30.96 -5.88
CA GLU A 466 13.88 32.12 -5.11
C GLU A 466 12.65 32.77 -5.73
N GLY A 467 11.77 33.28 -4.88
CA GLY A 467 10.64 34.12 -5.29
C GLY A 467 11.13 35.52 -5.63
N LYS A 468 10.29 36.31 -6.30
CA LYS A 468 10.60 37.73 -6.56
C LYS A 468 9.89 38.61 -5.54
N SER A 469 10.59 39.60 -5.02
CA SER A 469 10.01 40.57 -4.10
C SER A 469 8.94 41.44 -4.75
N GLY A 470 7.87 41.68 -4.00
CA GLY A 470 6.83 42.65 -4.31
C GLY A 470 7.12 44.01 -3.68
N ILE A 471 6.16 44.92 -3.76
CA ILE A 471 6.23 46.27 -3.19
C ILE A 471 4.94 46.57 -2.43
N LYS A 472 5.04 46.88 -1.14
CA LYS A 472 3.91 47.29 -0.28
C LYS A 472 3.42 48.70 -0.64
N VAL A 473 2.21 49.06 -0.20
CA VAL A 473 1.67 50.43 -0.37
C VAL A 473 2.49 51.50 0.36
N THR A 474 3.30 51.09 1.33
CA THR A 474 4.26 51.94 2.05
C THR A 474 5.54 52.21 1.27
N GLY A 475 5.75 51.54 0.12
CA GLY A 475 6.99 51.58 -0.64
C GLY A 475 8.07 50.61 -0.13
N GLU A 476 7.81 49.90 0.97
CA GLU A 476 8.70 48.85 1.47
C GLU A 476 8.63 47.59 0.60
N GLU A 477 9.72 46.82 0.59
CA GLU A 477 9.81 45.54 -0.12
C GLU A 477 8.91 44.49 0.56
N ALA A 478 8.05 43.84 -0.21
CA ALA A 478 7.30 42.66 0.23
C ALA A 478 8.11 41.41 -0.10
N LEU A 479 8.84 40.86 0.87
CA LEU A 479 9.67 39.69 0.65
C LEU A 479 8.81 38.42 0.47
N PRO A 480 9.13 37.55 -0.51
CA PRO A 480 8.50 36.24 -0.63
C PRO A 480 8.92 35.34 0.55
N ARG A 481 8.20 34.23 0.76
CA ARG A 481 8.67 33.19 1.70
C ARG A 481 10.04 32.67 1.23
N GLU A 482 10.88 32.23 2.16
CA GLU A 482 12.12 31.53 1.79
C GLU A 482 11.79 30.14 1.19
N PRO A 483 12.44 29.74 0.08
CA PRO A 483 12.28 28.39 -0.45
C PRO A 483 12.88 27.36 0.52
N VAL A 484 12.23 26.20 0.61
CA VAL A 484 12.76 25.06 1.36
C VAL A 484 13.74 24.29 0.50
N ASP A 485 14.95 24.08 0.99
CA ASP A 485 15.95 23.22 0.34
C ASP A 485 15.94 21.80 0.91
N VAL A 486 16.36 20.84 0.09
CA VAL A 486 16.44 19.42 0.46
C VAL A 486 17.86 18.94 0.24
N GLU A 487 18.49 18.45 1.30
CA GLU A 487 19.79 17.81 1.21
C GLU A 487 19.68 16.39 0.68
N LEU A 488 20.50 16.06 -0.32
CA LEU A 488 20.67 14.71 -0.82
C LEU A 488 21.87 14.07 -0.12
N ARG A 489 21.68 12.89 0.46
CA ARG A 489 22.74 12.18 1.21
C ARG A 489 22.87 10.74 0.72
N ALA A 490 24.11 10.26 0.62
CA ALA A 490 24.39 8.87 0.36
C ALA A 490 24.45 8.06 1.67
N GLY A 491 23.84 6.87 1.65
CA GLY A 491 23.91 5.86 2.70
C GLY A 491 24.74 4.65 2.29
N ASN A 492 24.54 3.54 2.99
CA ASN A 492 25.30 2.31 2.70
C ASN A 492 24.99 1.85 1.26
N GLY A 493 26.00 1.40 0.52
CA GLY A 493 25.85 0.92 -0.85
C GLY A 493 25.52 2.00 -1.89
N ALA A 494 25.55 3.28 -1.52
CA ALA A 494 25.36 4.42 -2.41
C ALA A 494 26.52 5.43 -2.24
N GLU A 495 26.80 6.20 -3.28
CA GLU A 495 27.84 7.22 -3.31
C GLU A 495 27.26 8.54 -3.80
N LEU A 496 27.66 9.65 -3.15
CA LEU A 496 27.28 11.00 -3.54
C LEU A 496 28.29 11.53 -4.56
N SER A 497 27.82 12.17 -5.64
CA SER A 497 28.68 12.83 -6.62
C SER A 497 29.48 13.96 -5.97
N LEU A 498 30.62 14.31 -6.58
CA LEU A 498 31.53 15.35 -6.08
C LEU A 498 30.86 16.72 -5.92
N ASP A 499 29.87 17.02 -6.75
CA ASP A 499 29.07 18.25 -6.71
C ASP A 499 27.92 18.20 -5.68
N GLY A 500 27.69 17.05 -5.03
CA GLY A 500 26.62 16.86 -4.06
C GLY A 500 25.20 16.85 -4.63
N GLN A 501 25.04 16.78 -5.96
CA GLN A 501 23.74 16.87 -6.63
C GLN A 501 23.14 15.52 -7.01
N MET A 502 23.94 14.47 -7.13
CA MET A 502 23.50 13.15 -7.57
C MET A 502 23.96 12.05 -6.61
N VAL A 503 23.15 11.00 -6.47
CA VAL A 503 23.54 9.78 -5.75
C VAL A 503 23.53 8.61 -6.72
N HIS A 504 24.61 7.85 -6.76
CA HIS A 504 24.76 6.64 -7.57
C HIS A 504 24.83 5.39 -6.68
N ALA A 505 24.38 4.25 -7.21
CA ALA A 505 24.59 2.96 -6.56
C ALA A 505 26.07 2.58 -6.61
N LEU A 506 26.63 2.13 -5.48
CA LEU A 506 27.97 1.54 -5.43
C LEU A 506 27.92 0.03 -5.71
N ILE A 507 26.84 -0.61 -5.27
CA ILE A 507 26.60 -2.05 -5.36
C ILE A 507 25.26 -2.34 -6.03
N ASP A 508 25.11 -3.57 -6.52
CA ASP A 508 23.82 -4.10 -6.98
C ASP A 508 22.92 -4.36 -5.75
N GLY A 509 21.63 -4.03 -5.83
CA GLY A 509 20.71 -4.30 -4.72
C GLY A 509 19.41 -3.51 -4.71
N GLN A 510 18.73 -3.54 -3.57
CA GLN A 510 17.47 -2.83 -3.34
C GLN A 510 17.73 -1.39 -2.85
N PRO A 511 17.26 -0.35 -3.56
CA PRO A 511 17.40 1.02 -3.11
C PRO A 511 16.35 1.37 -2.05
N HIS A 512 16.75 2.15 -1.05
CA HIS A 512 15.88 2.65 0.01
C HIS A 512 16.12 4.14 0.22
N ALA A 513 15.07 4.94 0.04
CA ALA A 513 15.08 6.37 0.35
C ALA A 513 14.40 6.65 1.68
N THR A 514 15.07 7.43 2.52
CA THR A 514 14.47 7.97 3.74
C THR A 514 13.80 9.32 3.45
N LEU A 515 12.83 9.71 4.29
CA LEU A 515 12.19 11.03 4.25
C LEU A 515 13.19 12.21 4.35
N GLY A 516 14.39 11.98 4.90
CA GLY A 516 15.45 12.99 5.04
C GLY A 516 16.40 13.06 3.85
N GLY A 517 16.06 12.49 2.70
CA GLY A 517 16.89 12.55 1.49
C GLY A 517 18.12 11.65 1.49
N LYS A 518 18.26 10.76 2.49
CA LYS A 518 19.31 9.73 2.50
C LYS A 518 18.87 8.52 1.68
N ILE A 519 19.65 8.16 0.66
CA ILE A 519 19.44 7.00 -0.21
C ILE A 519 20.50 5.93 0.09
N SER A 520 20.09 4.69 0.35
CA SER A 520 20.98 3.54 0.56
C SER A 520 20.64 2.41 -0.40
N VAL A 521 21.57 1.51 -0.70
CA VAL A 521 21.35 0.27 -1.46
C VAL A 521 21.77 -0.92 -0.62
N PHE A 522 20.91 -1.92 -0.52
CA PHE A 522 21.16 -3.16 0.22
C PHE A 522 21.28 -4.34 -0.75
N PRO A 523 22.32 -5.20 -0.62
CA PRO A 523 22.56 -6.29 -1.57
C PRO A 523 21.57 -7.45 -1.45
N GLU A 524 20.99 -7.66 -0.26
CA GLU A 524 19.94 -8.65 -0.01
C GLU A 524 18.62 -7.97 0.38
N MET A 525 17.51 -8.50 -0.11
CA MET A 525 16.19 -8.12 0.37
C MET A 525 15.82 -8.99 1.56
N THR A 526 15.52 -8.37 2.70
CA THR A 526 15.07 -9.09 3.89
C THR A 526 13.57 -8.91 4.09
N ILE A 527 12.85 -10.03 4.19
CA ILE A 527 11.44 -10.09 4.57
C ILE A 527 11.37 -10.61 5.99
N GLU A 528 11.00 -9.72 6.92
CA GLU A 528 10.92 -10.00 8.35
C GLU A 528 9.83 -11.02 8.71
N GLY A 529 8.80 -11.14 7.87
CA GLY A 529 7.65 -12.03 8.07
C GLY A 529 7.53 -13.16 7.04
N ASN A 530 6.29 -13.62 6.86
CA ASN A 530 5.94 -14.61 5.85
C ASN A 530 5.74 -13.97 4.48
N VAL A 531 5.90 -14.77 3.42
CA VAL A 531 5.38 -14.41 2.11
C VAL A 531 3.91 -14.77 2.08
N ASP A 532 3.03 -13.78 2.18
CA ASP A 532 1.59 -13.92 2.29
C ASP A 532 0.85 -12.81 1.50
N LEU A 533 -0.47 -12.66 1.69
CA LEU A 533 -1.25 -11.64 1.00
C LEU A 533 -0.76 -10.19 1.25
N LYS A 534 0.00 -9.93 2.32
CA LYS A 534 0.58 -8.62 2.61
C LYS A 534 1.83 -8.34 1.79
N THR A 535 2.64 -9.37 1.50
CA THR A 535 3.85 -9.24 0.68
C THR A 535 3.56 -9.44 -0.80
N GLY A 536 2.60 -10.31 -1.14
CA GLY A 536 2.35 -10.73 -2.52
C GLY A 536 3.41 -11.72 -3.03
N HIS A 537 3.34 -12.00 -4.34
CA HIS A 537 4.42 -12.64 -5.08
C HIS A 537 5.68 -11.79 -5.04
N ILE A 538 6.82 -12.45 -5.05
CA ILE A 538 8.11 -11.78 -4.98
C ILE A 538 8.89 -12.09 -6.24
N SER A 539 9.31 -11.04 -6.92
CA SER A 539 10.30 -11.10 -8.01
C SER A 539 11.39 -10.09 -7.70
N PHE A 540 12.60 -10.58 -7.44
CA PHE A 540 13.75 -9.75 -7.11
C PHE A 540 15.02 -10.34 -7.70
N ASP A 541 15.77 -9.57 -8.48
CA ASP A 541 16.95 -10.07 -9.20
C ASP A 541 18.19 -10.28 -8.30
N GLY A 542 18.05 -10.14 -6.98
CA GLY A 542 19.12 -10.34 -6.00
C GLY A 542 18.83 -11.47 -5.01
N ALA A 543 19.63 -11.53 -3.94
CA ALA A 543 19.43 -12.49 -2.86
C ALA A 543 18.26 -12.08 -1.96
N ILE A 544 17.43 -13.05 -1.56
CA ILE A 544 16.29 -12.83 -0.68
C ILE A 544 16.44 -13.65 0.59
N ARG A 545 16.30 -12.98 1.72
CA ARG A 545 16.23 -13.60 3.03
C ARG A 545 14.82 -13.47 3.61
N ILE A 546 14.13 -14.59 3.72
CA ILE A 546 12.79 -14.68 4.29
C ILE A 546 12.97 -15.26 5.70
N ARG A 547 12.65 -14.45 6.72
CA ARG A 547 12.71 -14.92 8.12
C ARG A 547 11.56 -15.87 8.44
N GLY A 548 10.38 -15.62 7.85
CA GLY A 548 9.21 -16.48 7.96
C GLY A 548 9.13 -17.56 6.88
N CYS A 549 7.91 -18.02 6.64
CA CYS A 549 7.61 -19.10 5.68
C CYS A 549 6.98 -18.53 4.40
N VAL A 550 7.17 -19.25 3.28
CA VAL A 550 6.42 -18.99 2.05
C VAL A 550 5.07 -19.70 2.16
N GLN A 551 3.97 -18.94 2.14
CA GLN A 551 2.63 -19.48 2.29
C GLN A 551 2.12 -20.15 1.00
N PRO A 552 1.08 -21.01 1.09
CA PRO A 552 0.44 -21.64 -0.05
C PRO A 552 -0.01 -20.67 -1.14
N GLY A 553 0.27 -21.03 -2.39
CA GLY A 553 -0.13 -20.29 -3.59
C GLY A 553 0.76 -19.09 -3.95
N PHE A 554 1.83 -18.84 -3.19
CA PHE A 554 2.76 -17.74 -3.48
C PHE A 554 3.92 -18.18 -4.37
N ARG A 555 4.46 -17.22 -5.13
CA ARG A 555 5.58 -17.42 -6.04
C ARG A 555 6.75 -16.53 -5.64
N VAL A 556 7.94 -17.11 -5.59
CA VAL A 556 9.19 -16.40 -5.27
C VAL A 556 10.18 -16.62 -6.40
N ARG A 557 10.67 -15.52 -6.99
CA ARG A 557 11.75 -15.48 -7.97
C ARG A 557 12.91 -14.66 -7.41
N ALA A 558 14.09 -15.28 -7.31
CA ALA A 558 15.28 -14.68 -6.71
C ALA A 558 16.57 -15.15 -7.37
N ALA A 559 17.67 -14.40 -7.23
CA ALA A 559 18.99 -14.95 -7.55
C ALA A 559 19.39 -16.04 -6.56
N SER A 560 19.09 -15.87 -5.27
CA SER A 560 19.23 -16.89 -4.24
C SER A 560 18.20 -16.65 -3.15
N ALA A 561 17.82 -17.69 -2.41
CA ALA A 561 16.83 -17.55 -1.34
C ALA A 561 17.21 -18.35 -0.09
N ASP A 562 16.99 -17.72 1.06
CA ASP A 562 17.07 -18.35 2.38
C ASP A 562 15.75 -18.15 3.13
N THR A 563 15.01 -19.23 3.40
CA THR A 563 13.67 -19.20 3.99
C THR A 563 13.53 -20.17 5.16
N ALA A 564 12.59 -19.92 6.07
CA ALA A 564 12.33 -20.85 7.16
C ALA A 564 11.66 -22.14 6.63
N GLU A 565 10.52 -22.01 5.97
CA GLU A 565 9.74 -23.14 5.42
C GLU A 565 9.05 -22.73 4.12
N VAL A 566 8.65 -23.74 3.34
CA VAL A 566 7.96 -23.56 2.06
C VAL A 566 6.76 -24.50 2.01
N ASN A 567 5.56 -23.94 1.89
CA ASN A 567 4.31 -24.69 1.91
C ASN A 567 3.49 -24.36 0.66
N ASP A 568 3.15 -25.37 -0.14
CA ASP A 568 2.34 -25.29 -1.37
C ASP A 568 2.68 -24.09 -2.28
N ALA A 569 3.98 -23.83 -2.48
CA ALA A 569 4.47 -22.65 -3.19
C ALA A 569 5.36 -22.99 -4.39
N ASP A 570 5.47 -22.06 -5.34
CA ASP A 570 6.43 -22.16 -6.45
C ASP A 570 7.65 -21.27 -6.16
N ILE A 571 8.83 -21.88 -6.04
CA ILE A 571 10.08 -21.15 -5.88
C ILE A 571 10.96 -21.37 -7.10
N HIS A 572 11.44 -20.28 -7.68
CA HIS A 572 12.44 -20.28 -8.72
C HIS A 572 13.65 -19.45 -8.28
N VAL A 573 14.82 -20.07 -8.20
CA VAL A 573 16.06 -19.38 -7.93
C VAL A 573 17.13 -19.72 -8.95
N ASP A 574 17.93 -18.74 -9.35
CA ASP A 574 19.03 -18.96 -10.30
C ASP A 574 20.24 -19.60 -9.64
N GLY A 575 20.43 -19.37 -8.34
CA GLY A 575 21.50 -19.91 -7.51
C GLY A 575 20.98 -20.89 -6.46
N ASP A 576 21.49 -20.75 -5.24
CA ASP A 576 21.20 -21.67 -4.14
C ASP A 576 19.86 -21.36 -3.43
N LEU A 577 19.19 -22.42 -2.97
CA LEU A 577 18.02 -22.36 -2.08
C LEU A 577 18.34 -23.03 -0.75
N VAL A 578 18.22 -22.28 0.34
CA VAL A 578 18.33 -22.79 1.70
C VAL A 578 16.97 -22.72 2.39
N VAL A 579 16.47 -23.87 2.81
CA VAL A 579 15.26 -24.00 3.63
C VAL A 579 15.68 -24.57 4.98
N ARG A 580 15.58 -23.76 6.04
CA ARG A 580 16.01 -24.18 7.40
C ARG A 580 15.10 -25.27 7.98
N GLY A 581 13.85 -25.28 7.57
CA GLY A 581 12.82 -26.25 7.92
C GLY A 581 12.47 -27.16 6.74
N GLY A 582 11.17 -27.31 6.48
CA GLY A 582 10.65 -28.24 5.48
C GLY A 582 10.16 -27.61 4.19
N ILE A 583 10.09 -28.43 3.15
CA ILE A 583 9.42 -28.15 1.89
C ILE A 583 8.22 -29.10 1.79
N ILE A 584 7.01 -28.54 1.71
CA ILE A 584 5.76 -29.31 1.71
C ILE A 584 4.92 -28.88 0.51
N GLY A 585 4.44 -29.83 -0.29
CA GLY A 585 3.49 -29.56 -1.38
C GLY A 585 3.99 -28.62 -2.49
N SER A 586 5.30 -28.37 -2.55
CA SER A 586 5.87 -27.23 -3.27
C SER A 586 6.61 -27.64 -4.53
N ARG A 587 6.73 -26.72 -5.48
CA ARG A 587 7.53 -26.89 -6.69
C ARG A 587 8.74 -25.96 -6.66
N ILE A 588 9.93 -26.53 -6.73
CA ILE A 588 11.19 -25.81 -6.62
C ILE A 588 12.01 -25.99 -7.89
N ARG A 589 12.54 -24.89 -8.41
CA ARG A 589 13.53 -24.87 -9.49
C ARG A 589 14.73 -24.04 -9.04
N ALA A 590 15.87 -24.67 -8.83
CA ALA A 590 17.11 -24.02 -8.43
C ALA A 590 18.23 -24.24 -9.46
N GLY A 591 18.88 -23.17 -9.91
CA GLY A 591 20.08 -23.27 -10.75
C GLY A 591 21.35 -23.61 -9.94
N GLY A 592 21.29 -23.57 -8.61
CA GLY A 592 22.34 -24.00 -7.69
C GLY A 592 21.94 -25.21 -6.84
N ASN A 593 22.41 -25.22 -5.60
CA ASN A 593 22.17 -26.26 -4.61
C ASN A 593 20.88 -26.03 -3.84
N VAL A 594 20.26 -27.11 -3.36
CA VAL A 594 19.08 -27.04 -2.48
C VAL A 594 19.41 -27.72 -1.15
N HIS A 595 19.19 -27.00 -0.05
CA HIS A 595 19.30 -27.54 1.29
C HIS A 595 17.95 -27.48 2.01
N ALA A 596 17.51 -28.59 2.58
CA ALA A 596 16.28 -28.65 3.36
C ALA A 596 16.37 -29.67 4.51
N LYS A 597 15.57 -29.48 5.55
CA LYS A 597 15.52 -30.45 6.65
C LYS A 597 14.69 -31.69 6.28
N PHE A 598 13.55 -31.48 5.61
CA PHE A 598 12.68 -32.55 5.12
C PHE A 598 11.88 -32.06 3.90
N VAL A 599 11.41 -33.01 3.07
CA VAL A 599 10.65 -32.74 1.86
C VAL A 599 9.45 -33.68 1.77
N VAL A 600 8.25 -33.15 1.55
CA VAL A 600 7.00 -33.91 1.51
C VAL A 600 6.13 -33.46 0.34
N ASP A 601 5.57 -34.39 -0.41
CA ASP A 601 4.62 -34.14 -1.51
C ASP A 601 5.08 -33.05 -2.51
N SER A 602 6.38 -32.97 -2.78
CA SER A 602 6.99 -31.85 -3.51
C SER A 602 7.71 -32.29 -4.78
N GLU A 603 7.90 -31.34 -5.71
CA GLU A 603 8.70 -31.51 -6.92
C GLU A 603 9.91 -30.58 -6.90
N ILE A 604 11.12 -31.13 -6.80
CA ILE A 604 12.36 -30.35 -6.72
C ILE A 604 13.22 -30.64 -7.94
N MET A 605 13.61 -29.57 -8.64
CA MET A 605 14.53 -29.57 -9.76
C MET A 605 15.73 -28.69 -9.41
N ALA A 606 16.94 -29.25 -9.40
CA ALA A 606 18.16 -28.50 -9.10
C ALA A 606 19.30 -28.84 -10.07
N PHE A 607 20.03 -27.84 -10.57
CA PHE A 607 21.26 -28.12 -11.31
C PHE A 607 22.40 -28.57 -10.37
N GLY A 608 22.50 -27.96 -9.19
CA GLY A 608 23.47 -28.32 -8.15
C GLY A 608 23.04 -29.51 -7.30
N ASN A 609 23.72 -29.70 -6.16
CA ASN A 609 23.45 -30.79 -5.23
C ASN A 609 22.18 -30.53 -4.41
N ILE A 610 21.48 -31.61 -4.04
CA ILE A 610 20.34 -31.56 -3.14
C ILE A 610 20.71 -32.28 -1.86
N VAL A 611 20.66 -31.58 -0.73
CA VAL A 611 20.97 -32.12 0.59
C VAL A 611 19.72 -32.05 1.45
N VAL A 612 19.27 -33.21 1.93
CA VAL A 612 18.12 -33.31 2.85
C VAL A 612 18.53 -34.03 4.13
N GLU A 613 18.26 -33.41 5.28
CA GLU A 613 18.76 -33.93 6.56
C GLU A 613 18.00 -35.17 7.05
N LYS A 614 16.66 -35.13 7.05
CA LYS A 614 15.81 -36.12 7.73
C LYS A 614 15.08 -37.07 6.79
N GLU A 615 14.20 -36.55 5.94
CA GLU A 615 13.36 -37.42 5.13
C GLU A 615 12.86 -36.76 3.85
N ILE A 616 12.65 -37.57 2.82
CA ILE A 616 11.94 -37.22 1.60
C ILE A 616 10.78 -38.20 1.44
N ILE A 617 9.56 -37.70 1.33
CA ILE A 617 8.32 -38.50 1.30
C ILE A 617 7.47 -38.08 0.10
N HIS A 618 6.97 -39.06 -0.66
CA HIS A 618 6.01 -38.84 -1.77
C HIS A 618 6.42 -37.74 -2.76
N SER A 619 7.72 -37.58 -3.00
CA SER A 619 8.27 -36.44 -3.74
C SER A 619 8.98 -36.88 -5.01
N LYS A 620 9.07 -35.94 -5.96
CA LYS A 620 9.81 -36.09 -7.22
C LYS A 620 11.04 -35.20 -7.19
N ILE A 621 12.23 -35.80 -7.22
CA ILE A 621 13.50 -35.09 -7.09
C ILE A 621 14.33 -35.31 -8.35
N ARG A 622 14.81 -34.24 -8.98
CA ARG A 622 15.64 -34.29 -10.18
C ARG A 622 16.84 -33.36 -10.02
N THR A 623 18.05 -33.91 -10.07
CA THR A 623 19.28 -33.14 -9.92
C THR A 623 20.38 -33.52 -10.92
N SER A 624 21.08 -32.51 -11.44
CA SER A 624 22.33 -32.72 -12.21
C SER A 624 23.56 -32.90 -11.31
N GLY A 625 23.41 -32.69 -10.00
CA GLY A 625 24.38 -32.98 -8.96
C GLY A 625 24.12 -34.32 -8.26
N THR A 626 24.49 -34.38 -6.99
CA THR A 626 24.28 -35.51 -6.09
C THR A 626 23.08 -35.25 -5.17
N LEU A 627 22.24 -36.26 -4.95
CA LEU A 627 21.21 -36.25 -3.92
C LEU A 627 21.75 -36.94 -2.65
N ALA A 628 21.89 -36.18 -1.56
CA ALA A 628 22.48 -36.65 -0.31
C ALA A 628 21.51 -36.59 0.86
N LEU A 629 21.28 -37.74 1.49
CA LEU A 629 20.54 -37.92 2.74
C LEU A 629 21.42 -38.69 3.74
N PRO A 630 22.41 -38.04 4.37
CA PRO A 630 23.45 -38.73 5.13
C PRO A 630 22.93 -39.50 6.35
N LYS A 631 21.82 -39.05 6.94
CA LYS A 631 21.12 -39.68 8.07
C LYS A 631 19.62 -39.83 7.79
N GLY A 632 19.22 -39.64 6.55
CA GLY A 632 17.82 -39.49 6.18
C GLY A 632 17.27 -40.68 5.40
N LYS A 633 15.93 -40.77 5.40
CA LYS A 633 15.20 -41.83 4.71
C LYS A 633 14.43 -41.30 3.51
N LEU A 634 14.35 -42.09 2.45
CA LEU A 634 13.60 -41.77 1.23
C LEU A 634 12.42 -42.73 1.12
N ILE A 635 11.19 -42.22 1.11
CA ILE A 635 9.96 -43.03 1.21
C ILE A 635 9.04 -42.72 0.03
N ALA A 636 8.67 -43.74 -0.75
CA ALA A 636 7.73 -43.62 -1.86
C ALA A 636 8.03 -42.46 -2.83
N CYS A 637 9.31 -42.28 -3.20
CA CYS A 637 9.75 -41.17 -4.04
C CYS A 637 10.23 -41.63 -5.42
N GLU A 638 10.23 -40.68 -6.35
CA GLU A 638 10.92 -40.78 -7.63
C GLU A 638 12.11 -39.82 -7.61
N ALA A 639 13.33 -40.33 -7.55
CA ALA A 639 14.53 -39.51 -7.45
C ALA A 639 15.51 -39.80 -8.58
N ALA A 640 16.02 -38.76 -9.24
CA ALA A 640 16.99 -38.87 -10.31
C ALA A 640 18.18 -37.95 -10.04
N ALA A 641 19.38 -38.52 -10.09
CA ALA A 641 20.61 -37.78 -9.88
C ALA A 641 21.70 -38.19 -10.89
N ARG A 642 22.25 -37.20 -11.59
CA ARG A 642 23.35 -37.42 -12.56
C ARG A 642 24.64 -37.87 -11.87
N ASN A 643 24.98 -37.28 -10.72
CA ASN A 643 26.20 -37.63 -9.97
C ASN A 643 25.96 -38.67 -8.87
N GLY A 644 24.83 -39.35 -8.91
CA GLY A 644 24.49 -40.44 -8.01
C GLY A 644 23.75 -39.99 -6.75
N LEU A 645 23.40 -40.98 -5.93
CA LEU A 645 22.62 -40.82 -4.72
C LEU A 645 23.39 -41.37 -3.51
N GLU A 646 23.42 -40.64 -2.41
CA GLU A 646 24.00 -41.08 -1.15
C GLU A 646 22.94 -41.01 -0.05
N ILE A 647 22.34 -42.14 0.28
CA ILE A 647 21.15 -42.21 1.15
C ILE A 647 21.44 -43.11 2.35
N TYR A 648 20.87 -42.78 3.51
CA TYR A 648 20.93 -43.69 4.65
C TYR A 648 19.92 -44.84 4.50
N GLU A 649 18.63 -44.55 4.37
CA GLU A 649 17.58 -45.57 4.21
C GLU A 649 16.67 -45.31 3.00
N VAL A 650 16.26 -46.37 2.30
CA VAL A 650 15.35 -46.30 1.15
C VAL A 650 14.16 -47.22 1.39
N GLY A 651 12.98 -46.61 1.49
CA GLY A 651 11.71 -47.27 1.69
C GLY A 651 11.40 -47.61 3.15
N THR A 652 10.20 -48.13 3.35
CA THR A 652 9.71 -48.71 4.61
C THR A 652 8.80 -49.88 4.25
N ASP A 653 8.62 -50.84 5.15
CA ASP A 653 7.82 -52.06 4.88
C ASP A 653 6.35 -51.78 4.54
N MET A 654 5.81 -50.63 4.96
CA MET A 654 4.40 -50.26 4.76
C MET A 654 4.16 -49.31 3.57
N ALA A 655 5.20 -48.72 3.00
CA ALA A 655 5.07 -47.68 1.97
C ALA A 655 5.25 -48.24 0.56
N SER A 656 4.75 -47.52 -0.44
CA SER A 656 4.98 -47.88 -1.84
C SER A 656 6.49 -47.83 -2.20
N PRO A 657 6.97 -48.73 -3.08
CA PRO A 657 8.38 -48.77 -3.43
C PRO A 657 8.84 -47.50 -4.13
N SER A 658 10.10 -47.12 -3.90
CA SER A 658 10.71 -45.94 -4.54
C SER A 658 11.35 -46.30 -5.88
N THR A 659 11.41 -45.32 -6.78
CA THR A 659 12.11 -45.44 -8.07
C THR A 659 13.29 -44.47 -8.10
N LEU A 660 14.50 -45.00 -8.21
CA LEU A 660 15.75 -44.26 -8.16
C LEU A 660 16.46 -44.34 -9.52
N PHE A 661 16.80 -43.20 -10.11
CA PHE A 661 17.54 -43.09 -11.35
C PHE A 661 18.97 -42.60 -11.07
N ILE A 662 19.97 -43.41 -11.40
CA ILE A 662 21.40 -43.13 -11.21
C ILE A 662 22.06 -42.79 -12.53
N GLY A 663 22.79 -41.67 -12.60
CA GLY A 663 23.50 -41.26 -13.80
C GLY A 663 22.61 -40.74 -14.93
N VAL A 664 21.31 -40.53 -14.66
CA VAL A 664 20.35 -39.95 -15.59
C VAL A 664 20.08 -38.51 -15.18
N ASP A 665 20.10 -37.61 -16.14
CA ASP A 665 19.94 -36.18 -15.92
C ASP A 665 18.64 -35.66 -16.54
N PHE A 666 17.52 -35.92 -15.85
CA PHE A 666 16.22 -35.40 -16.29
C PHE A 666 16.12 -33.87 -16.15
N TYR A 667 16.91 -33.25 -15.26
CA TYR A 667 16.96 -31.79 -15.16
C TYR A 667 17.47 -31.19 -16.46
N MET A 668 18.65 -31.61 -16.92
CA MET A 668 19.23 -31.11 -18.16
C MET A 668 18.37 -31.44 -19.37
N GLN A 669 17.79 -32.64 -19.46
CA GLN A 669 16.90 -32.98 -20.57
C GLN A 669 15.69 -32.03 -20.63
N ASN A 670 15.07 -31.75 -19.48
CA ASN A 670 13.92 -30.84 -19.42
C ASN A 670 14.33 -29.41 -19.78
N GLU A 671 15.47 -28.95 -19.29
CA GLU A 671 15.98 -27.60 -19.52
C GLU A 671 16.35 -27.39 -20.99
N MET A 672 17.04 -28.35 -21.58
CA MET A 672 17.38 -28.39 -22.99
C MET A 672 16.13 -28.37 -23.89
N THR A 673 15.11 -29.14 -23.53
CA THR A 673 13.81 -29.15 -24.22
C THR A 673 13.12 -27.79 -24.10
N ARG A 674 13.17 -27.16 -22.92
CA ARG A 674 12.60 -25.83 -22.67
C ARG A 674 13.26 -24.77 -23.56
N LEU A 675 14.59 -24.73 -23.61
CA LEU A 675 15.36 -23.80 -24.44
C LEU A 675 15.10 -24.00 -25.94
N GLN A 676 14.99 -25.25 -26.41
CA GLN A 676 14.61 -25.55 -27.80
C GLN A 676 13.22 -25.02 -28.14
N ASN A 677 12.24 -25.24 -27.27
CA ASN A 677 10.88 -24.75 -27.48
C ASN A 677 10.83 -23.22 -27.47
N LYS A 678 11.51 -22.56 -26.52
CA LYS A 678 11.65 -21.10 -26.47
C LYS A 678 12.28 -20.54 -27.75
N SER A 679 13.37 -21.15 -28.23
CA SER A 679 14.03 -20.75 -29.48
C SER A 679 13.08 -20.91 -30.68
N ARG A 680 12.27 -21.96 -30.72
CA ARG A 680 11.28 -22.19 -31.79
C ARG A 680 10.20 -21.10 -31.78
N GLU A 681 9.68 -20.75 -30.61
CA GLU A 681 8.68 -19.69 -30.45
C GLU A 681 9.22 -18.32 -30.87
N LEU A 682 10.41 -17.94 -30.41
CA LEU A 682 11.05 -16.68 -30.79
C LEU A 682 11.30 -16.59 -32.30
N LYS A 683 11.73 -17.69 -32.94
CA LYS A 683 11.88 -17.75 -34.41
C LYS A 683 10.56 -17.55 -35.15
N GLN A 684 9.44 -18.05 -34.61
CA GLN A 684 8.12 -17.82 -35.19
C GLN A 684 7.68 -16.36 -35.04
N VAL A 685 7.97 -15.72 -33.91
CA VAL A 685 7.72 -14.29 -33.71
C VAL A 685 8.53 -13.46 -34.70
N LEU A 686 9.84 -13.73 -34.80
CA LEU A 686 10.72 -13.04 -35.75
C LEU A 686 10.22 -13.17 -37.19
N ALA A 687 9.80 -14.37 -37.61
CA ALA A 687 9.26 -14.59 -38.95
C ALA A 687 7.95 -13.82 -39.21
N LYS A 688 7.12 -13.59 -38.19
CA LYS A 688 5.91 -12.75 -38.31
C LYS A 688 6.27 -11.27 -38.42
N THR A 689 7.16 -10.78 -37.56
CA THR A 689 7.61 -9.38 -37.57
C THR A 689 8.31 -9.04 -38.89
N GLN A 690 9.15 -9.94 -39.41
CA GLN A 690 9.82 -9.76 -40.70
C GLN A 690 8.82 -9.63 -41.86
N LYS A 691 7.77 -10.46 -41.89
CA LYS A 691 6.70 -10.35 -42.89
C LYS A 691 5.94 -9.01 -42.80
N GLN A 692 5.75 -8.49 -41.58
CA GLN A 692 5.12 -7.18 -41.39
C GLN A 692 6.00 -6.04 -41.91
N ILE A 693 7.32 -6.12 -41.68
CA ILE A 693 8.30 -5.18 -42.25
C ILE A 693 8.23 -5.21 -43.78
N GLU A 694 8.35 -6.39 -44.38
CA GLU A 694 8.26 -6.56 -45.84
C GLU A 694 6.94 -6.00 -46.43
N SER A 695 5.80 -6.23 -45.76
CA SER A 695 4.53 -5.67 -46.20
C SER A 695 4.46 -4.13 -46.10
N SER A 696 5.10 -3.57 -45.07
CA SER A 696 5.11 -2.12 -44.83
C SER A 696 6.07 -1.42 -45.79
N GLU A 697 7.23 -2.02 -46.06
CA GLU A 697 8.17 -1.55 -47.10
C GLU A 697 7.52 -1.53 -48.48
N LYS A 698 6.73 -2.57 -48.81
CA LYS A 698 5.96 -2.58 -50.06
C LYS A 698 4.97 -1.42 -50.11
N GLN A 699 4.19 -1.19 -49.05
CA GLN A 699 3.27 -0.05 -48.97
C GLN A 699 4.01 1.29 -49.08
N GLN A 700 5.18 1.42 -48.45
CA GLN A 700 6.02 2.61 -48.55
C GLN A 700 6.43 2.88 -50.00
N THR A 701 6.86 1.86 -50.75
CA THR A 701 7.22 2.02 -52.17
C THR A 701 6.03 2.45 -53.04
N GLU A 702 4.83 1.91 -52.78
CA GLU A 702 3.60 2.30 -53.49
C GLU A 702 3.20 3.76 -53.20
N ILE A 703 3.30 4.20 -51.93
CA ILE A 703 3.03 5.60 -51.56
C ILE A 703 4.07 6.53 -52.18
N HIS A 704 5.34 6.16 -52.17
CA HIS A 704 6.40 6.96 -52.76
C HIS A 704 6.20 7.18 -54.27
N GLN A 705 5.77 6.14 -55.00
CA GLN A 705 5.38 6.27 -56.41
C GLN A 705 4.21 7.25 -56.59
N LYS A 706 3.16 7.15 -55.76
CA LYS A 706 2.02 8.08 -55.80
C LYS A 706 2.42 9.53 -55.51
N ILE A 707 3.35 9.75 -54.59
CA ILE A 707 3.88 11.09 -54.30
C ILE A 707 4.61 11.64 -55.54
N ALA A 708 5.50 10.84 -56.14
CA ALA A 708 6.24 11.23 -57.34
C ALA A 708 5.32 11.57 -58.53
N GLU A 709 4.27 10.77 -58.76
CA GLU A 709 3.26 11.03 -59.81
C GLU A 709 2.49 12.33 -59.58
N ASN A 710 2.09 12.60 -58.34
CA ASN A 710 1.34 13.82 -58.01
C ASN A 710 2.23 15.08 -58.08
N ALA A 711 3.49 14.99 -57.66
CA ALA A 711 4.48 16.05 -57.83
C ALA A 711 4.69 16.39 -59.32
N GLN A 712 4.83 15.38 -60.18
CA GLN A 712 4.99 15.61 -61.62
C GLN A 712 3.74 16.26 -62.26
N LYS A 713 2.53 15.91 -61.81
CA LYS A 713 1.28 16.56 -62.25
C LYS A 713 1.23 18.03 -61.82
N GLN A 714 1.71 18.34 -60.62
CA GLN A 714 1.80 19.69 -60.09
C GLN A 714 2.77 20.55 -60.91
N ASP A 715 3.99 20.07 -61.15
CA ASP A 715 5.01 20.78 -61.96
C ASP A 715 4.52 21.08 -63.37
N LYS A 716 3.88 20.10 -64.04
CA LYS A 716 3.28 20.30 -65.37
C LYS A 716 2.19 21.37 -65.34
N SER A 717 1.34 21.38 -64.31
CA SER A 717 0.25 22.35 -64.16
C SER A 717 0.78 23.76 -63.88
N GLN A 718 1.84 23.89 -63.08
CA GLN A 718 2.51 25.17 -62.81
C GLN A 718 3.19 25.74 -64.06
N LEU A 719 3.88 24.91 -64.84
CA LEU A 719 4.47 25.31 -66.13
C LEU A 719 3.40 25.79 -67.13
N LEU A 720 2.25 25.12 -67.17
CA LEU A 720 1.10 25.54 -68.00
C LEU A 720 0.52 26.88 -67.54
N ILE A 721 0.37 27.10 -66.22
CA ILE A 721 -0.02 28.40 -65.68
C ILE A 721 0.98 29.48 -66.07
N GLN A 722 2.29 29.22 -65.94
CA GLN A 722 3.33 30.18 -66.28
C GLN A 722 3.28 30.56 -67.77
N LYS A 723 3.12 29.58 -68.66
CA LYS A 723 2.95 29.81 -70.11
C LYS A 723 1.66 30.58 -70.44
N LEU A 724 0.54 30.24 -69.80
CA LEU A 724 -0.75 30.92 -70.01
C LEU A 724 -0.78 32.34 -69.43
N SER A 725 0.00 32.61 -68.37
CA SER A 725 0.11 33.94 -67.76
C SER A 725 1.04 34.90 -68.49
N ALA A 726 1.94 34.39 -69.34
CA ALA A 726 2.96 35.18 -70.06
C ALA A 726 2.47 35.73 -71.41
N LEU A 727 1.32 35.28 -71.92
CA LEU A 727 0.73 35.73 -73.19
C LEU A 727 -0.36 36.79 -72.92
N PRO A 728 -0.31 37.99 -73.51
CA PRO A 728 -1.42 38.94 -73.42
C PRO A 728 -2.65 38.36 -74.12
N PRO A 729 -3.80 38.22 -73.44
CA PRO A 729 -4.96 37.54 -74.01
C PRO A 729 -5.62 38.39 -75.12
N PRO A 730 -6.03 37.79 -76.24
CA PRO A 730 -6.97 38.44 -77.15
C PRO A 730 -8.34 38.61 -76.46
N PRO A 731 -9.05 39.74 -76.66
CA PRO A 731 -10.27 40.08 -75.92
C PRO A 731 -11.43 39.08 -76.12
N GLU A 732 -11.41 38.30 -77.20
CA GLU A 732 -12.43 37.27 -77.47
C GLU A 732 -12.25 35.97 -76.67
N LYS A 733 -11.06 35.69 -76.10
CA LYS A 733 -10.74 34.43 -75.39
C LYS A 733 -10.37 34.61 -73.91
N GLU A 734 -10.42 35.84 -73.42
CA GLU A 734 -9.96 36.22 -72.08
C GLU A 734 -10.74 35.51 -70.95
N GLN A 735 -12.06 35.42 -71.06
CA GLN A 735 -12.90 34.67 -70.10
C GLN A 735 -12.60 33.17 -70.10
N GLU A 736 -12.28 32.60 -71.26
CA GLU A 736 -11.97 31.18 -71.40
C GLU A 736 -10.63 30.84 -70.73
N ILE A 737 -9.60 31.69 -70.94
CA ILE A 737 -8.27 31.58 -70.33
C ILE A 737 -8.35 31.75 -68.80
N LEU A 738 -9.13 32.71 -68.30
CA LEU A 738 -9.33 32.91 -66.86
C LEU A 738 -10.02 31.70 -66.21
N SER A 739 -11.00 31.09 -66.87
CA SER A 739 -11.66 29.87 -66.38
C SER A 739 -10.70 28.67 -66.33
N HIS A 740 -9.83 28.54 -67.34
CA HIS A 740 -8.79 27.51 -67.39
C HIS A 740 -7.74 27.69 -66.29
N LEU A 741 -7.30 28.93 -66.04
CA LEU A 741 -6.38 29.25 -64.95
C LEU A 741 -6.98 28.95 -63.57
N ALA A 742 -8.27 29.25 -63.37
CA ALA A 742 -8.97 28.92 -62.12
C ALA A 742 -9.07 27.41 -61.89
N ASN A 743 -9.39 26.63 -62.94
CA ASN A 743 -9.43 25.17 -62.87
C ASN A 743 -8.05 24.55 -62.58
N LEU A 744 -6.99 25.08 -63.19
CA LEU A 744 -5.61 24.63 -62.93
C LEU A 744 -5.18 24.93 -61.49
N LYS A 745 -5.48 26.12 -60.96
CA LYS A 745 -5.21 26.47 -59.55
C LYS A 745 -5.93 25.55 -58.58
N LYS A 746 -7.22 25.28 -58.81
CA LYS A 746 -8.01 24.34 -57.99
C LYS A 746 -7.48 22.91 -58.05
N THR A 747 -6.94 22.51 -59.21
CA THR A 747 -6.29 21.21 -59.38
C THR A 747 -4.99 21.14 -58.56
N ILE A 748 -4.19 22.21 -58.56
CA ILE A 748 -2.95 22.32 -57.77
C ILE A 748 -3.23 22.22 -56.27
N GLU A 749 -4.20 22.96 -55.74
CA GLU A 749 -4.60 22.89 -54.31
C GLU A 749 -5.05 21.47 -53.91
N LYS A 750 -5.80 20.80 -54.80
CA LYS A 750 -6.23 19.41 -54.57
C LYS A 750 -5.06 18.43 -54.59
N THR A 751 -4.09 18.59 -55.50
CA THR A 751 -2.88 17.76 -55.50
C THR A 751 -2.00 18.03 -54.30
N GLU A 752 -1.85 19.28 -53.87
CA GLU A 752 -1.03 19.68 -52.73
C GLU A 752 -1.55 19.04 -51.42
N SER A 753 -2.86 19.19 -51.15
CA SER A 753 -3.49 18.52 -50.01
C SER A 753 -3.37 16.99 -50.05
N THR A 754 -3.41 16.38 -51.25
CA THR A 754 -3.22 14.93 -51.41
C THR A 754 -1.78 14.53 -51.11
N VAL A 755 -0.79 15.31 -51.58
CA VAL A 755 0.64 15.08 -51.33
C VAL A 755 0.96 15.23 -49.84
N THR A 756 0.45 16.27 -49.16
CA THR A 756 0.62 16.42 -47.71
C THR A 756 0.07 15.22 -46.94
N ARG A 757 -1.10 14.70 -47.34
CA ARG A 757 -1.67 13.49 -46.72
C ARG A 757 -0.80 12.26 -46.95
N LEU A 758 -0.27 12.07 -48.16
CA LEU A 758 0.59 10.94 -48.50
C LEU A 758 1.93 10.98 -47.75
N PHE A 759 2.51 12.16 -47.53
CA PHE A 759 3.69 12.31 -46.68
C PHE A 759 3.40 11.92 -45.23
N ALA A 760 2.30 12.41 -44.65
CA ALA A 760 1.91 12.01 -43.30
C ALA A 760 1.64 10.50 -43.16
N GLU A 761 1.15 9.84 -44.23
CA GLU A 761 0.98 8.39 -44.27
C GLU A 761 2.34 7.66 -44.42
N GLN A 762 3.24 8.19 -45.25
CA GLN A 762 4.60 7.68 -45.40
C GLN A 762 5.39 7.75 -44.09
N ASP A 763 5.32 8.88 -43.37
CA ASP A 763 5.99 9.06 -42.09
C ASP A 763 5.51 8.03 -41.05
N LYS A 764 4.19 7.79 -40.98
CA LYS A 764 3.61 6.75 -40.10
C LYS A 764 4.11 5.35 -40.44
N ILE A 765 4.22 5.02 -41.71
CA ILE A 765 4.72 3.70 -42.15
C ILE A 765 6.20 3.57 -41.81
N LEU A 766 7.01 4.62 -42.04
CA LEU A 766 8.43 4.65 -41.68
C LEU A 766 8.64 4.45 -40.18
N ASP A 767 7.87 5.17 -39.34
CA ASP A 767 7.90 4.99 -37.88
C ASP A 767 7.54 3.56 -37.48
N GLY A 768 6.54 2.97 -38.13
CA GLY A 768 6.13 1.58 -37.93
C GLY A 768 7.22 0.57 -38.31
N ILE A 769 7.89 0.78 -39.46
CA ILE A 769 9.01 -0.05 -39.91
C ILE A 769 10.16 0.03 -38.91
N LEU A 770 10.56 1.23 -38.49
CA LEU A 770 11.64 1.43 -37.52
C LEU A 770 11.33 0.75 -36.19
N LYS A 771 10.07 0.81 -35.74
CA LYS A 771 9.63 0.11 -34.53
C LYS A 771 9.75 -1.41 -34.68
N ASN A 772 9.22 -1.96 -35.77
CA ASN A 772 9.25 -3.40 -36.02
C ASN A 772 10.70 -3.92 -36.23
N GLN A 773 11.57 -3.13 -36.87
CA GLN A 773 13.00 -3.46 -37.01
C GLN A 773 13.68 -3.57 -35.65
N LYS A 774 13.44 -2.61 -34.74
CA LYS A 774 13.96 -2.69 -33.36
C LYS A 774 13.45 -3.92 -32.61
N GLU A 775 12.17 -4.25 -32.76
CA GLU A 775 11.58 -5.47 -32.16
C GLU A 775 12.18 -6.75 -32.75
N ALA A 776 12.48 -6.77 -34.05
CA ALA A 776 13.16 -7.88 -34.71
C ALA A 776 14.61 -8.03 -34.22
N GLU A 777 15.39 -6.95 -34.15
CA GLU A 777 16.76 -6.95 -33.61
C GLU A 777 16.80 -7.46 -32.17
N HIS A 778 15.88 -6.99 -31.31
CA HIS A 778 15.77 -7.47 -29.94
C HIS A 778 15.42 -8.97 -29.88
N THR A 779 14.52 -9.43 -30.74
CA THR A 779 14.14 -10.85 -30.82
C THR A 779 15.31 -11.72 -31.30
N ILE A 780 16.11 -11.24 -32.27
CA ILE A 780 17.33 -11.93 -32.73
C ILE A 780 18.32 -12.07 -31.57
N SER A 781 18.56 -11.00 -30.81
CA SER A 781 19.45 -11.04 -29.65
C SER A 781 19.01 -12.09 -28.62
N LEU A 782 17.70 -12.18 -28.32
CA LEU A 782 17.15 -13.21 -27.42
C LEU A 782 17.32 -14.64 -27.97
N ILE A 783 17.23 -14.83 -29.29
CA ILE A 783 17.46 -16.13 -29.94
C ILE A 783 18.92 -16.54 -29.78
N GLU A 784 19.86 -15.62 -30.01
CA GLU A 784 21.29 -15.85 -29.85
C GLU A 784 21.65 -16.18 -28.40
N GLU A 785 21.11 -15.44 -27.43
CA GLU A 785 21.28 -15.70 -26.01
C GLU A 785 20.77 -17.11 -25.64
N THR A 786 19.53 -17.43 -26.02
CA THR A 786 18.91 -18.75 -25.77
C THR A 786 19.73 -19.88 -26.42
N ARG A 787 20.29 -19.63 -27.60
CA ARG A 787 21.14 -20.59 -28.31
C ARG A 787 22.48 -20.79 -27.60
N SER A 788 23.12 -19.70 -27.17
CA SER A 788 24.37 -19.75 -26.42
C SER A 788 24.21 -20.51 -25.12
N GLU A 789 23.11 -20.30 -24.41
CA GLU A 789 22.76 -21.04 -23.19
C GLU A 789 22.58 -22.55 -23.46
N TYR A 790 21.85 -22.90 -24.52
CA TYR A 790 21.68 -24.29 -24.96
C TYR A 790 23.02 -24.97 -25.28
N GLU A 791 23.89 -24.31 -26.05
CA GLU A 791 25.21 -24.83 -26.43
C GLU A 791 26.10 -24.99 -25.19
N ALA A 792 26.08 -24.02 -24.27
CA ALA A 792 26.82 -24.09 -23.00
C ALA A 792 26.38 -25.29 -22.14
N LEU A 793 25.06 -25.54 -22.03
CA LEU A 793 24.53 -26.70 -21.33
C LEU A 793 24.94 -28.02 -21.99
N GLN A 794 24.96 -28.07 -23.33
CA GLN A 794 25.41 -29.24 -24.07
C GLN A 794 26.88 -29.56 -23.82
N ASP A 795 27.75 -28.55 -23.89
CA ASP A 795 29.19 -28.69 -23.72
C ASP A 795 29.57 -28.98 -22.26
N TRP A 796 28.85 -28.38 -21.31
CA TRP A 796 28.96 -28.75 -19.89
C TRP A 796 28.61 -30.23 -19.68
N SER A 797 27.52 -30.71 -20.29
CA SER A 797 27.12 -32.12 -20.18
C SER A 797 28.14 -33.07 -20.81
N ARG A 798 28.81 -32.69 -21.91
CA ARG A 798 29.89 -33.49 -22.52
C ARG A 798 31.13 -33.54 -21.64
N SER A 799 31.47 -32.42 -21.01
CA SER A 799 32.69 -32.27 -20.19
C SER A 799 32.57 -32.93 -18.81
N ASN A 800 31.35 -33.13 -18.31
CA ASN A 800 31.08 -33.67 -16.98
C ASN A 800 30.31 -35.01 -17.07
N PRO A 801 31.01 -36.15 -17.26
CA PRO A 801 30.34 -37.44 -17.40
C PRO A 801 29.57 -37.83 -16.12
N PRO A 802 28.38 -38.46 -16.25
CA PRO A 802 27.57 -38.86 -15.10
C PRO A 802 28.26 -39.92 -14.25
N LYS A 803 27.92 -39.95 -12.96
CA LYS A 803 28.36 -40.98 -12.00
C LYS A 803 27.15 -41.81 -11.57
N PRO A 804 26.88 -42.96 -12.23
CA PRO A 804 25.72 -43.78 -11.93
C PRO A 804 25.97 -44.65 -10.71
N ILE A 805 26.02 -44.04 -9.53
CA ILE A 805 26.27 -44.74 -8.25
C ILE A 805 25.15 -44.39 -7.26
N LEU A 806 24.59 -45.40 -6.61
CA LEU A 806 23.74 -45.25 -5.43
C LEU A 806 24.43 -45.94 -4.25
N LYS A 807 24.72 -45.19 -3.20
CA LYS A 807 25.26 -45.71 -1.94
C LYS A 807 24.16 -45.67 -0.88
N VAL A 808 23.88 -46.82 -0.28
CA VAL A 808 22.93 -46.95 0.82
C VAL A 808 23.60 -47.57 2.03
N LYS A 809 23.70 -46.81 3.13
CA LYS A 809 24.36 -47.25 4.37
C LYS A 809 23.44 -48.03 5.32
N GLY A 810 22.14 -47.88 5.19
CA GLY A 810 21.14 -48.56 5.99
C GLY A 810 20.42 -49.60 5.15
N PHE A 811 19.09 -49.59 5.22
CA PHE A 811 18.22 -50.56 4.57
C PHE A 811 17.67 -50.05 3.23
N VAL A 812 17.53 -50.96 2.26
CA VAL A 812 16.82 -50.76 0.99
C VAL A 812 15.67 -51.76 0.91
N ALA A 813 14.45 -51.24 0.84
CA ALA A 813 13.23 -52.04 0.79
C ALA A 813 13.08 -52.85 -0.50
N SER A 814 12.47 -54.03 -0.37
CA SER A 814 12.03 -54.83 -1.50
C SER A 814 11.03 -54.05 -2.36
N GLY A 815 10.97 -54.37 -3.65
CA GLY A 815 10.20 -53.64 -4.65
C GLY A 815 10.87 -52.35 -5.14
N THR A 816 11.90 -51.83 -4.45
CA THR A 816 12.61 -50.62 -4.88
C THR A 816 13.21 -50.84 -6.26
N CYS A 817 12.95 -49.90 -7.15
CA CYS A 817 13.46 -49.91 -8.51
C CYS A 817 14.67 -48.99 -8.62
N ILE A 818 15.78 -49.51 -9.12
CA ILE A 818 16.99 -48.75 -9.43
C ILE A 818 17.22 -48.83 -10.93
N ALA A 819 17.31 -47.68 -11.59
CA ALA A 819 17.49 -47.57 -13.03
C ALA A 819 18.72 -46.70 -13.35
N GLY A 820 19.61 -47.21 -14.18
CA GLY A 820 20.65 -46.44 -14.83
C GLY A 820 20.17 -45.86 -16.15
N SER A 821 21.13 -45.38 -16.95
CA SER A 821 20.87 -44.88 -18.30
C SER A 821 20.51 -46.01 -19.30
N LYS A 822 20.97 -47.23 -19.04
CA LYS A 822 20.88 -48.38 -19.95
C LYS A 822 20.41 -49.67 -19.28
N ALA A 823 20.52 -49.78 -17.97
CA ALA A 823 20.13 -50.96 -17.19
C ALA A 823 19.09 -50.62 -16.11
N ARG A 824 18.29 -51.59 -15.69
CA ARG A 824 17.30 -51.45 -14.61
C ARG A 824 17.21 -52.73 -13.79
N ILE A 825 17.02 -52.59 -12.48
CA ILE A 825 16.79 -53.70 -11.54
C ILE A 825 15.69 -53.33 -10.56
N THR A 826 14.86 -54.32 -10.21
CA THR A 826 13.89 -54.22 -9.12
C THR A 826 14.27 -55.23 -8.05
N LEU A 827 14.43 -54.77 -6.82
CA LEU A 827 14.83 -55.63 -5.71
C LEU A 827 13.69 -56.56 -5.32
N LYS A 828 13.96 -57.87 -5.27
CA LYS A 828 12.98 -58.87 -4.80
C LYS A 828 12.95 -58.95 -3.27
N GLU A 829 14.09 -58.73 -2.65
CA GLU A 829 14.29 -58.83 -1.21
C GLU A 829 14.94 -57.56 -0.66
N SER A 830 14.71 -57.38 0.63
CA SER A 830 15.22 -56.29 1.46
C SER A 830 16.72 -56.47 1.73
N MET A 831 17.53 -55.46 1.43
CA MET A 831 19.00 -55.53 1.58
C MET A 831 19.55 -54.39 2.46
N ARG A 832 20.76 -54.56 3.01
CA ARG A 832 21.41 -53.55 3.86
C ARG A 832 22.84 -53.30 3.43
N ASN A 833 23.33 -52.09 3.65
CA ASN A 833 24.70 -51.66 3.37
C ASN A 833 25.10 -51.99 1.92
N MET A 834 24.43 -51.37 0.95
CA MET A 834 24.58 -51.68 -0.47
C MET A 834 25.09 -50.51 -1.29
N ILE A 835 25.99 -50.80 -2.24
CA ILE A 835 26.36 -49.92 -3.34
C ILE A 835 25.82 -50.52 -4.63
N PHE A 836 25.07 -49.72 -5.37
CA PHE A 836 24.58 -50.04 -6.71
C PHE A 836 25.32 -49.17 -7.71
N SER A 837 25.83 -49.77 -8.78
CA SER A 837 26.49 -49.04 -9.86
C SER A 837 26.14 -49.64 -11.21
N GLU A 838 25.82 -48.80 -12.19
CA GLU A 838 25.68 -49.23 -13.57
C GLU A 838 27.06 -49.52 -14.17
N VAL A 839 27.27 -50.75 -14.61
CA VAL A 839 28.55 -51.20 -15.20
C VAL A 839 28.31 -51.87 -16.54
N GLN A 840 29.28 -51.71 -17.43
CA GLN A 840 29.34 -52.46 -18.67
C GLN A 840 29.93 -53.85 -18.40
N SER A 841 29.25 -54.88 -18.86
CA SER A 841 29.67 -56.29 -18.85
C SER A 841 29.64 -56.83 -20.28
N THR A 842 30.38 -57.91 -20.55
CA THR A 842 30.27 -58.66 -21.80
C THR A 842 29.29 -59.81 -21.59
N ASP A 843 28.32 -59.96 -22.49
CA ASP A 843 27.44 -61.14 -22.48
C ASP A 843 28.15 -62.40 -23.01
N TYR A 844 27.44 -63.52 -23.06
CA TYR A 844 27.99 -64.81 -23.51
C TYR A 844 28.42 -64.80 -24.99
N GLU A 845 27.96 -63.84 -25.79
CA GLU A 845 28.29 -63.67 -27.21
C GLU A 845 29.42 -62.64 -27.41
N GLY A 846 29.91 -62.02 -26.33
CA GLY A 846 30.97 -61.02 -26.35
C GLY A 846 30.48 -59.61 -26.67
N GLU A 847 29.17 -59.37 -26.72
CA GLU A 847 28.59 -58.05 -26.93
C GLU A 847 28.53 -57.24 -25.62
N PRO A 848 28.65 -55.90 -25.69
CA PRO A 848 28.57 -55.03 -24.54
C PRO A 848 27.14 -54.96 -23.98
N SER A 849 26.90 -55.63 -22.85
CA SER A 849 25.64 -55.61 -22.10
C SER A 849 25.77 -54.76 -20.82
N TRP A 850 24.73 -54.03 -20.44
CA TRP A 850 24.74 -53.16 -19.26
C TRP A 850 23.95 -53.78 -18.12
N THR A 851 24.54 -53.85 -16.93
CA THR A 851 23.90 -54.42 -15.74
C THR A 851 24.13 -53.54 -14.51
N ILE A 852 23.22 -53.59 -13.55
CA ILE A 852 23.40 -52.92 -12.26
C ILE A 852 24.12 -53.89 -11.33
N ARG A 853 25.39 -53.59 -11.04
CA ARG A 853 26.21 -54.34 -10.09
C ARG A 853 25.82 -53.94 -8.66
N MET A 854 25.64 -54.94 -7.82
CA MET A 854 25.35 -54.81 -6.38
C MET A 854 26.58 -55.25 -5.59
N VAL A 855 27.07 -54.42 -4.69
CA VAL A 855 28.25 -54.71 -3.83
C VAL A 855 27.93 -54.29 -2.40
N ASN A 856 28.38 -55.05 -1.40
CA ASN A 856 28.34 -54.60 0.01
C ASN A 856 29.16 -53.31 0.17
N ALA A 857 28.55 -52.30 0.80
CA ALA A 857 29.06 -50.94 0.97
C ALA A 857 30.18 -50.82 2.00
#